data_AF-A0A497C6I3-F1
#
_entry.id   AF-A0A497C6I3-F1
#
_cell.length_a   1.000
_cell.length_b   1.000
_cell.length_c   1.000
_cell.angle_alpha   90.00
_cell.angle_beta   90.00
_cell.angle_gamma   90.00
#
_symmetry.space_group_name_H-M   'P 1'
#
loop_
_entity.id
_entity.type
_entity.pdbx_description
1 polymer ?
#
loop_
_entity_poly.entity_id
_entity_poly.type
_entity_poly.pdbx_seq_one_letter_code
_entity_poly.pdbx_strand_id
1 'polypeptide(L)'
;MPSRAIKALSVSDRLDTSLLQPDTYENFKDVDLILSCGDLPYYHIEKLFQLYEVPVLYVRGNHDPRVEYGRSGPLFGPRGGTDLHNRVVFLNELIFAGFEGSLPYKEGPFLYSQSQMWRFVLGLVPRLLWNKVLYGRYLDVVITHSPPYGIHDQDSNVHGGFKAFRWLIRVFQPTYFFHGHIHVYDQDQITETVVGKTKVINTYGHRKSILRPGQRHYTIKERAYIPSSASTAEDFRDARRRGALESIWGTLTGSAKHLIRFQQVEDQLQYEQASKLGLVEIPLDAIVGSVSRPDDFTRKFFPREGVDPGRWQQVKKGMDQVIRPIEVYQIDQTYFVLDGNHRVSVARQRGMTHINSYVTKIESTIPLTPDDDINDLIIKNQQVCFRKETGLERLRPDLEFATSFPGGYQQLREQISSHQHNLERGRRGVYSLQDAAESWVEEVYLPILQKISQSGLLRDFPERTPTDLYIWLTRYQKELSETYDWEIQPEAALDSLAAAYSSRLIQRWRRVRNKIFPKSLVPSSGIGDWRRQHLIPRKEEQIFSGILVTINGMEHGWKALEQAMRIAEIENSRVAALHVRQSEFEGDPKEGDIMAEFAEQIQGSDLDLKLYLEEGDLVDTLTKRALWNDLLVFSLEHPPEDRPASRLRSGIRTLIQSCPRPLLAVPAVTEMSHGLLAFDGSPKSIEALYLSAYLVEKWGVKLTLVTALQDSSERVNPLDSARGYLEAREIQAEYFSEIGSPVEVILKAKNTRSCDFLIVGGYGYQPVMELLFGSTLDALLRRSDLPVLICH
;
A
#
# COMPACT_ATOMS: atom_id res chain seq x y z
N MET A 1 -13.76 8.79 28.93
CA MET A 1 -14.03 10.23 29.11
C MET A 1 -14.94 10.68 27.97
N PRO A 2 -15.94 11.54 28.17
CA PRO A 2 -16.74 12.05 27.06
C PRO A 2 -15.81 12.83 26.10
N SER A 3 -15.89 12.52 24.81
CA SER A 3 -15.06 13.16 23.77
C SER A 3 -15.26 14.67 23.79
N ARG A 4 -14.14 15.42 23.79
CA ARG A 4 -14.17 16.89 23.82
C ARG A 4 -14.92 17.40 22.59
N ALA A 5 -15.86 18.33 22.80
CA ALA A 5 -16.55 19.00 21.70
C ALA A 5 -15.58 19.97 21.00
N ILE A 6 -15.52 19.90 19.67
CA ILE A 6 -14.59 20.65 18.83
C ILE A 6 -15.36 21.77 18.14
N LYS A 7 -14.94 23.02 18.33
CA LYS A 7 -15.55 24.18 17.69
C LYS A 7 -14.87 24.42 16.34
N ALA A 8 -15.59 24.19 15.25
CA ALA A 8 -15.10 24.38 13.90
C ALA A 8 -15.67 25.67 13.28
N LEU A 9 -14.83 26.46 12.63
CA LEU A 9 -15.23 27.59 11.79
C LEU A 9 -15.15 27.17 10.33
N SER A 10 -16.30 27.01 9.65
CA SER A 10 -16.32 26.75 8.22
C SER A 10 -16.41 28.05 7.42
N VAL A 11 -15.66 28.15 6.32
CA VAL A 11 -15.63 29.30 5.40
C VAL A 11 -15.70 28.86 3.94
N SER A 12 -16.37 29.62 3.08
CA SER A 12 -16.54 29.28 1.65
C SER A 12 -17.09 30.44 0.80
N ASP A 13 -16.71 30.49 -0.48
CA ASP A 13 -17.27 31.29 -1.60
C ASP A 13 -17.21 32.83 -1.48
N ARG A 14 -17.51 33.38 -0.30
CA ARG A 14 -17.51 34.82 -0.03
C ARG A 14 -16.36 35.17 0.89
N LEU A 15 -15.47 36.02 0.40
CA LEU A 15 -14.43 36.66 1.20
C LEU A 15 -15.07 37.49 2.31
N ASP A 16 -15.03 36.96 3.53
CA ASP A 16 -15.51 37.67 4.71
C ASP A 16 -14.35 38.31 5.47
N THR A 17 -14.05 39.56 5.13
CA THR A 17 -12.99 40.33 5.78
C THR A 17 -13.34 40.73 7.21
N SER A 18 -14.60 40.60 7.64
CA SER A 18 -15.00 40.88 9.01
C SER A 18 -14.35 39.90 10.00
N LEU A 19 -14.05 38.65 9.59
CA LEU A 19 -13.34 37.66 10.41
C LEU A 19 -11.91 38.07 10.79
N LEU A 20 -11.35 39.07 10.11
CA LEU A 20 -10.03 39.63 10.39
C LEU A 20 -10.10 40.89 11.27
N GLN A 21 -11.30 41.40 11.54
CA GLN A 21 -11.51 42.57 12.40
C GLN A 21 -11.51 42.16 13.88
N PRO A 22 -10.98 43.00 14.79
CA PRO A 22 -10.87 42.67 16.22
C PRO A 22 -12.19 42.26 16.86
N ASP A 23 -13.29 42.95 16.56
CA ASP A 23 -14.61 42.71 17.17
C ASP A 23 -15.19 41.33 16.80
N THR A 24 -14.97 40.89 15.57
CA THR A 24 -15.42 39.57 15.10
C THR A 24 -14.49 38.48 15.63
N TYR A 25 -13.18 38.72 15.61
CA TYR A 25 -12.19 37.77 16.14
C TYR A 25 -12.51 37.34 17.57
N GLU A 26 -12.91 38.27 18.45
CA GLU A 26 -13.31 37.97 19.83
C GLU A 26 -14.45 36.94 19.95
N ASN A 27 -15.37 36.89 18.97
CA ASN A 27 -16.48 35.94 18.94
C ASN A 27 -16.10 34.53 18.45
N PHE A 28 -14.95 34.42 17.76
CA PHE A 28 -14.46 33.19 17.15
C PHE A 28 -13.08 32.74 17.67
N LYS A 29 -12.47 33.44 18.63
CA LYS A 29 -11.15 33.10 19.19
C LYS A 29 -11.08 31.73 19.88
N ASP A 30 -12.23 31.15 20.21
CA ASP A 30 -12.36 29.88 20.91
C ASP A 30 -12.54 28.67 19.96
N VAL A 31 -12.32 28.85 18.65
CA VAL A 31 -12.38 27.75 17.67
C VAL A 31 -11.15 26.86 17.77
N ASP A 32 -11.34 25.56 17.59
CA ASP A 32 -10.27 24.55 17.64
C ASP A 32 -9.77 24.17 16.22
N LEU A 33 -10.51 24.54 15.16
CA LEU A 33 -10.25 24.13 13.77
C LEU A 33 -10.97 25.03 12.75
N ILE A 34 -10.37 25.25 11.58
CA ILE A 34 -11.00 25.94 10.44
C ILE A 34 -11.20 24.97 9.25
N LEU A 35 -12.37 25.02 8.63
CA LEU A 35 -12.75 24.20 7.46
C LEU A 35 -13.03 25.10 6.24
N SER A 36 -12.21 25.04 5.21
CA SER A 36 -12.43 25.78 3.95
C SER A 36 -13.08 24.88 2.90
N CYS A 37 -14.30 25.22 2.48
CA CYS A 37 -15.04 24.49 1.45
C CYS A 37 -14.72 24.96 0.01
N GLY A 38 -13.78 25.87 -0.19
CA GLY A 38 -13.29 26.29 -1.51
C GLY A 38 -13.80 27.64 -1.98
N ASP A 39 -13.34 28.06 -3.16
CA ASP A 39 -13.57 29.39 -3.75
C ASP A 39 -13.12 30.52 -2.81
N LEU A 40 -11.92 30.34 -2.24
CA LEU A 40 -11.26 31.30 -1.36
C LEU A 40 -9.78 31.46 -1.76
N PRO A 41 -9.30 32.69 -1.98
CA PRO A 41 -7.89 32.95 -2.27
C PRO A 41 -6.95 32.42 -1.18
N TYR A 42 -5.79 31.90 -1.58
CA TYR A 42 -4.83 31.30 -0.65
C TYR A 42 -4.36 32.29 0.42
N TYR A 43 -4.16 33.56 0.06
CA TYR A 43 -3.77 34.60 1.03
C TYR A 43 -4.81 34.80 2.15
N HIS A 44 -6.10 34.53 1.88
CA HIS A 44 -7.15 34.69 2.88
C HIS A 44 -7.11 33.54 3.89
N ILE A 45 -6.94 32.31 3.40
CA ILE A 45 -6.77 31.12 4.23
C ILE A 45 -5.51 31.24 5.10
N GLU A 46 -4.40 31.75 4.54
CA GLU A 46 -3.17 32.01 5.28
C GLU A 46 -3.35 33.04 6.40
N LYS A 47 -4.10 34.12 6.16
CA LYS A 47 -4.42 35.12 7.20
C LYS A 47 -5.25 34.53 8.32
N LEU A 48 -6.23 33.67 8.00
CA LEU A 48 -7.03 32.98 9.02
C LEU A 48 -6.16 32.02 9.85
N PHE A 49 -5.27 31.26 9.20
CA PHE A 49 -4.31 30.41 9.91
C PHE A 49 -3.41 31.21 10.87
N GLN A 50 -2.87 32.34 10.41
CA GLN A 50 -2.02 33.22 11.22
C GLN A 50 -2.77 33.88 12.38
N LEU A 51 -4.02 34.27 12.18
CA LEU A 51 -4.79 35.02 13.19
C LEU A 51 -5.38 34.11 14.27
N TYR A 52 -5.92 32.96 13.89
CA TYR A 52 -6.59 32.04 14.82
C TYR A 52 -5.65 30.96 15.38
N GLU A 53 -4.46 30.79 14.79
CA GLU A 53 -3.43 29.83 15.22
C GLU A 53 -3.93 28.38 15.38
N VAL A 54 -4.98 28.02 14.63
CA VAL A 54 -5.58 26.67 14.63
C VAL A 54 -5.36 25.97 13.29
N PRO A 55 -5.39 24.63 13.24
CA PRO A 55 -5.24 23.92 11.99
C PRO A 55 -6.31 24.32 10.98
N VAL A 56 -5.95 24.35 9.70
CA VAL A 56 -6.88 24.63 8.59
C VAL A 56 -6.93 23.44 7.65
N LEU A 57 -8.13 22.90 7.42
CA LEU A 57 -8.39 21.88 6.41
C LEU A 57 -9.11 22.51 5.23
N TYR A 58 -8.66 22.29 4.00
CA TYR A 58 -9.26 22.92 2.83
C TYR A 58 -9.46 21.95 1.66
N VAL A 59 -10.44 22.30 0.82
CA VAL A 59 -10.58 21.82 -0.55
C VAL A 59 -10.66 23.03 -1.49
N ARG A 60 -10.29 22.85 -2.76
CA ARG A 60 -10.41 23.93 -3.75
C ARG A 60 -11.81 23.96 -4.38
N GLY A 61 -12.23 25.15 -4.78
CA GLY A 61 -13.44 25.35 -5.57
C GLY A 61 -13.16 25.52 -7.06
N ASN A 62 -14.22 25.65 -7.85
CA ASN A 62 -14.14 25.77 -9.32
C ASN A 62 -13.67 27.16 -9.81
N HIS A 63 -13.52 28.13 -8.92
CA HIS A 63 -12.90 29.43 -9.22
C HIS A 63 -11.46 29.55 -8.75
N ASP A 64 -10.95 28.58 -7.99
CA ASP A 64 -9.57 28.61 -7.51
C ASP A 64 -8.56 28.36 -8.65
N PRO A 65 -7.41 29.06 -8.65
CA PRO A 65 -6.33 28.81 -9.60
C PRO A 65 -5.43 27.64 -9.15
N ARG A 66 -4.77 26.95 -10.10
CA ARG A 66 -3.75 25.94 -9.75
C ARG A 66 -2.54 26.56 -9.06
N VAL A 67 -2.24 27.80 -9.40
CA VAL A 67 -1.10 28.57 -8.88
C VAL A 67 -1.56 29.99 -8.62
N GLU A 68 -1.36 30.47 -7.39
CA GLU A 68 -1.41 31.90 -7.08
C GLU A 68 0.01 32.47 -7.08
N TYR A 69 0.17 33.70 -7.55
CA TYR A 69 1.47 34.37 -7.55
C TYR A 69 1.56 35.30 -6.33
N GLY A 70 2.35 34.89 -5.34
CA GLY A 70 2.66 35.70 -4.17
C GLY A 70 3.95 36.51 -4.34
N ARG A 71 4.25 37.39 -3.36
CA ARG A 71 5.51 38.17 -3.33
C ARG A 71 6.77 37.29 -3.27
N SER A 72 6.65 36.03 -2.87
CA SER A 72 7.75 35.05 -2.76
C SER A 72 7.77 34.02 -3.88
N GLY A 73 7.03 34.23 -4.97
CA GLY A 73 6.93 33.29 -6.10
C GLY A 73 5.59 32.51 -6.16
N PRO A 74 5.52 31.45 -6.98
CA PRO A 74 4.29 30.68 -7.18
C PRO A 74 3.90 29.87 -5.92
N LEU A 75 2.62 29.94 -5.56
CA LEU A 75 1.98 29.21 -4.47
C LEU A 75 1.02 28.18 -5.06
N PHE A 76 1.21 26.90 -4.73
CA PHE A 76 0.36 25.79 -5.18
C PHE A 76 -0.76 25.44 -4.19
N GLY A 77 -0.84 26.18 -3.09
CA GLY A 77 -1.83 26.04 -2.01
C GLY A 77 -1.53 27.05 -0.89
N PRO A 78 -2.47 27.27 0.05
CA PRO A 78 -2.27 28.13 1.20
C PRO A 78 -1.24 27.52 2.16
N ARG A 79 -0.27 28.32 2.60
CA ARG A 79 0.70 27.92 3.61
C ARG A 79 -0.01 27.65 4.95
N GLY A 80 0.33 26.54 5.59
CA GLY A 80 -0.31 26.11 6.85
C GLY A 80 -1.67 25.40 6.69
N GLY A 81 -2.24 25.39 5.48
CA GLY A 81 -3.46 24.64 5.18
C GLY A 81 -3.15 23.19 4.76
N THR A 82 -3.97 22.24 5.22
CA THR A 82 -3.92 20.83 4.80
C THR A 82 -4.96 20.57 3.71
N ASP A 83 -4.50 20.19 2.52
CA ASP A 83 -5.35 19.81 1.39
C ASP A 83 -6.01 18.45 1.65
N LEU A 84 -7.34 18.41 1.56
CA LEU A 84 -8.14 17.21 1.76
C LEU A 84 -8.54 16.50 0.46
N HIS A 85 -8.26 17.04 -0.72
CA HIS A 85 -8.70 16.43 -1.96
C HIS A 85 -8.16 15.00 -2.11
N ASN A 86 -9.07 14.02 -2.13
CA ASN A 86 -8.76 12.60 -2.25
C ASN A 86 -7.83 12.08 -1.12
N ARG A 87 -7.92 12.67 0.07
CA ARG A 87 -7.16 12.31 1.26
C ARG A 87 -8.06 12.10 2.46
N VAL A 88 -7.55 11.34 3.43
CA VAL A 88 -8.18 11.13 4.73
C VAL A 88 -7.21 11.53 5.82
N VAL A 89 -7.64 12.41 6.72
CA VAL A 89 -6.83 13.01 7.78
C VAL A 89 -7.50 12.73 9.12
N PHE A 90 -6.72 12.29 10.11
CA PHE A 90 -7.18 12.16 11.49
C PHE A 90 -6.67 13.35 12.30
N LEU A 91 -7.58 14.14 12.86
CA LEU A 91 -7.26 15.35 13.62
C LEU A 91 -8.28 15.54 14.74
N ASN A 92 -7.85 15.87 15.95
CA ASN A 92 -8.73 16.09 17.11
C ASN A 92 -9.76 14.95 17.30
N GLU A 93 -9.36 13.68 17.22
CA GLU A 93 -10.25 12.51 17.36
C GLU A 93 -11.36 12.36 16.30
N LEU A 94 -11.31 13.17 15.23
CA LEU A 94 -12.20 13.14 14.09
C LEU A 94 -11.46 12.68 12.83
N ILE A 95 -12.15 11.87 12.02
CA ILE A 95 -11.68 11.43 10.70
C ILE A 95 -12.32 12.33 9.64
N PHE A 96 -11.48 13.05 8.89
CA PHE A 96 -11.86 13.97 7.82
C PHE A 96 -11.55 13.38 6.44
N ALA A 97 -12.37 13.70 5.45
CA ALA A 97 -12.09 13.46 4.02
C ALA A 97 -12.61 14.63 3.19
N GLY A 98 -12.06 14.86 1.99
CA GLY A 98 -12.57 15.93 1.14
C GLY A 98 -12.42 15.76 -0.37
N PHE A 99 -13.22 16.55 -1.09
CA PHE A 99 -13.31 16.54 -2.54
C PHE A 99 -13.47 17.95 -3.10
N GLU A 100 -12.54 18.35 -3.97
CA GLU A 100 -12.51 19.68 -4.57
C GLU A 100 -13.33 19.75 -5.87
N GLY A 101 -13.66 20.97 -6.29
CA GLY A 101 -14.23 21.28 -7.60
C GLY A 101 -15.75 21.11 -7.77
N SER A 102 -16.21 21.33 -9.00
CA SER A 102 -17.63 21.29 -9.40
C SER A 102 -17.86 20.59 -10.74
N LEU A 103 -19.14 20.42 -11.11
CA LEU A 103 -19.50 19.96 -12.45
C LEU A 103 -19.01 20.95 -13.53
N PRO A 104 -18.63 20.47 -14.72
CA PRO A 104 -18.12 21.32 -15.80
C PRO A 104 -19.24 22.17 -16.41
N TYR A 105 -19.07 23.48 -16.37
CA TYR A 105 -19.92 24.47 -17.06
C TYR A 105 -19.11 25.58 -17.76
N LYS A 106 -17.79 25.60 -17.55
CA LYS A 106 -16.79 26.50 -18.15
C LYS A 106 -15.46 25.73 -18.32
N GLU A 107 -14.44 26.37 -18.86
CA GLU A 107 -13.07 25.84 -18.77
C GLU A 107 -12.44 26.22 -17.43
N GLY A 108 -11.76 25.28 -16.78
CA GLY A 108 -11.16 25.50 -15.47
C GLY A 108 -10.45 24.26 -14.94
N PRO A 109 -9.49 24.43 -14.01
CA PRO A 109 -8.64 23.34 -13.53
C PRO A 109 -9.33 22.36 -12.58
N PHE A 110 -10.36 22.82 -11.86
CA PHE A 110 -11.08 22.07 -10.80
C PHE A 110 -12.52 21.78 -11.20
N LEU A 111 -12.71 21.27 -12.41
CA LEU A 111 -14.00 20.88 -12.95
C LEU A 111 -14.00 19.38 -13.27
N TYR A 112 -14.96 18.65 -12.72
CA TYR A 112 -15.01 17.20 -12.77
C TYR A 112 -16.37 16.70 -13.22
N SER A 113 -16.37 15.76 -14.16
CA SER A 113 -17.57 15.03 -14.54
C SER A 113 -18.06 14.13 -13.40
N GLN A 114 -19.32 13.69 -13.47
CA GLN A 114 -19.87 12.72 -12.51
C GLN A 114 -18.98 11.47 -12.40
N SER A 115 -18.45 10.95 -13.51
CA SER A 115 -17.61 9.74 -13.52
C SER A 115 -16.22 9.98 -12.89
N GLN A 116 -15.62 11.15 -13.09
CA GLN A 116 -14.37 11.53 -12.42
C GLN A 116 -14.58 11.63 -10.91
N MET A 117 -15.67 12.25 -10.46
CA MET A 117 -15.97 12.34 -9.03
C MET A 117 -16.24 10.96 -8.40
N TRP A 118 -16.95 10.07 -9.12
CA TRP A 118 -17.08 8.67 -8.69
C TRP A 118 -15.73 7.98 -8.51
N ARG A 119 -14.77 8.23 -9.40
CA ARG A 119 -13.43 7.65 -9.29
C ARG A 119 -12.70 8.15 -8.04
N PHE A 120 -12.80 9.43 -7.70
CA PHE A 120 -12.20 9.97 -6.47
C PHE A 120 -12.86 9.39 -5.21
N VAL A 121 -14.20 9.40 -5.15
CA VAL A 121 -14.95 8.86 -4.02
C VAL A 121 -14.67 7.36 -3.81
N LEU A 122 -14.67 6.57 -4.89
CA LEU A 122 -14.37 5.14 -4.82
C LEU A 122 -12.89 4.88 -4.48
N GLY A 123 -11.99 5.78 -4.85
CA GLY A 123 -10.57 5.72 -4.48
C GLY A 123 -10.33 5.80 -2.97
N LEU A 124 -11.20 6.49 -2.21
CA LEU A 124 -11.10 6.55 -0.76
C LEU A 124 -11.68 5.33 -0.04
N VAL A 125 -12.51 4.52 -0.70
CA VAL A 125 -13.22 3.39 -0.06
C VAL A 125 -12.30 2.44 0.71
N PRO A 126 -11.17 1.96 0.16
CA PRO A 126 -10.27 1.07 0.90
C PRO A 126 -9.78 1.68 2.22
N ARG A 127 -9.45 2.99 2.20
CA ARG A 127 -8.97 3.71 3.38
C ARG A 127 -10.08 3.94 4.41
N LEU A 128 -11.31 4.19 3.96
CA LEU A 128 -12.47 4.26 4.87
C LEU A 128 -12.74 2.91 5.53
N LEU A 129 -12.67 1.80 4.78
CA LEU A 129 -12.82 0.45 5.33
C LEU A 129 -11.71 0.16 6.36
N TRP A 130 -10.47 0.55 6.06
CA TRP A 130 -9.34 0.44 7.00
C TRP A 130 -9.56 1.24 8.29
N ASN A 131 -10.11 2.46 8.19
CA ASN A 131 -10.46 3.26 9.36
C ASN A 131 -11.50 2.58 10.26
N LYS A 132 -12.46 1.83 9.68
CA LYS A 132 -13.41 1.07 10.49
C LYS A 132 -12.72 -0.01 11.30
N VAL A 133 -11.68 -0.64 10.78
CA VAL A 133 -10.87 -1.63 11.52
C VAL A 133 -10.08 -0.94 12.64
N LEU A 134 -9.41 0.18 12.34
CA LEU A 134 -8.56 0.87 13.31
C LEU A 134 -9.32 1.66 14.40
N TYR A 135 -10.37 2.37 14.02
CA TYR A 135 -11.06 3.36 14.87
C TYR A 135 -12.52 2.97 15.17
N GLY A 136 -13.00 1.84 14.65
CA GLY A 136 -14.40 1.39 14.80
C GLY A 136 -15.41 2.17 13.94
N ARG A 137 -14.95 3.12 13.11
CA ARG A 137 -15.79 3.99 12.27
C ARG A 137 -15.10 4.36 10.96
N TYR A 138 -15.89 4.52 9.90
CA TYR A 138 -15.37 4.79 8.56
C TYR A 138 -14.83 6.23 8.41
N LEU A 139 -15.65 7.20 8.82
CA LEU A 139 -15.47 8.63 8.57
C LEU A 139 -16.38 9.45 9.49
N ASP A 140 -15.94 10.61 9.96
CA ASP A 140 -16.76 11.51 10.78
C ASP A 140 -17.21 12.76 10.01
N VAL A 141 -16.31 13.38 9.24
CA VAL A 141 -16.56 14.66 8.56
C VAL A 141 -16.12 14.60 7.10
N VAL A 142 -17.00 15.02 6.19
CA VAL A 142 -16.68 15.23 4.78
C VAL A 142 -16.71 16.71 4.46
N ILE A 143 -15.73 17.18 3.68
CA ILE A 143 -15.66 18.56 3.19
C ILE A 143 -15.61 18.54 1.67
N THR A 144 -16.59 19.15 1.03
CA THR A 144 -16.63 19.29 -0.43
C THR A 144 -16.81 20.73 -0.83
N HIS A 145 -16.47 21.05 -2.08
CA HIS A 145 -16.90 22.31 -2.64
C HIS A 145 -18.35 22.22 -3.11
N SER A 146 -18.66 21.27 -4.00
CA SER A 146 -20.02 21.08 -4.51
C SER A 146 -20.96 20.32 -3.57
N PRO A 147 -22.29 20.55 -3.66
CA PRO A 147 -23.28 19.84 -2.86
C PRO A 147 -23.48 18.36 -3.28
N PRO A 148 -24.09 17.53 -2.43
CA PRO A 148 -24.59 16.21 -2.82
C PRO A 148 -25.81 16.33 -3.76
N TYR A 149 -25.92 15.41 -4.72
CA TYR A 149 -27.06 15.39 -5.65
C TYR A 149 -28.42 15.26 -4.95
N GLY A 150 -29.35 16.15 -5.27
CA GLY A 150 -30.69 16.25 -4.68
C GLY A 150 -30.72 16.72 -3.22
N ILE A 151 -29.66 17.38 -2.73
CA ILE A 151 -29.56 17.96 -1.37
C ILE A 151 -28.84 19.32 -1.48
N HIS A 152 -29.58 20.41 -1.26
CA HIS A 152 -29.13 21.80 -1.42
C HIS A 152 -28.63 22.18 -2.84
N ASP A 153 -28.61 21.26 -3.80
CA ASP A 153 -28.27 21.54 -5.19
C ASP A 153 -29.41 22.27 -5.91
N GLN A 154 -29.08 22.88 -7.05
CA GLN A 154 -30.05 23.54 -7.92
C GLN A 154 -30.06 22.89 -9.30
N ASP A 155 -31.17 23.01 -10.04
CA ASP A 155 -31.34 22.42 -11.37
C ASP A 155 -30.42 23.01 -12.46
N SER A 156 -29.57 23.98 -12.11
CA SER A 156 -28.57 24.55 -13.01
C SER A 156 -27.31 23.68 -13.07
N ASN A 157 -26.71 23.56 -14.26
CA ASN A 157 -25.43 22.84 -14.43
C ASN A 157 -24.29 23.40 -13.57
N VAL A 158 -24.39 24.68 -13.16
CA VAL A 158 -23.39 25.35 -12.32
C VAL A 158 -23.46 24.82 -10.90
N HIS A 159 -24.64 24.85 -10.27
CA HIS A 159 -24.86 24.47 -8.86
C HIS A 159 -25.34 23.02 -8.68
N GLY A 160 -25.10 22.17 -9.68
CA GLY A 160 -25.55 20.78 -9.67
C GLY A 160 -24.72 19.91 -8.72
N GLY A 161 -25.40 19.02 -7.97
CA GLY A 161 -24.74 18.15 -7.02
C GLY A 161 -24.13 16.88 -7.62
N PHE A 162 -23.18 16.27 -6.91
CA PHE A 162 -22.59 14.99 -7.31
C PHE A 162 -23.36 13.79 -6.78
N LYS A 163 -23.66 12.84 -7.67
CA LYS A 163 -24.33 11.57 -7.30
C LYS A 163 -23.45 10.70 -6.39
N ALA A 164 -22.14 10.79 -6.57
CA ALA A 164 -21.15 10.09 -5.74
C ALA A 164 -21.23 10.50 -4.26
N PHE A 165 -21.48 11.79 -3.97
CA PHE A 165 -21.62 12.27 -2.59
C PHE A 165 -22.90 11.77 -1.93
N ARG A 166 -24.03 11.76 -2.67
CA ARG A 166 -25.28 11.17 -2.18
C ARG A 166 -25.10 9.68 -1.83
N TRP A 167 -24.33 8.95 -2.64
CA TRP A 167 -23.98 7.57 -2.37
C TRP A 167 -23.06 7.43 -1.14
N LEU A 168 -22.04 8.27 -1.02
CA LEU A 168 -21.11 8.28 0.13
C LEU A 168 -21.87 8.49 1.44
N ILE A 169 -22.79 9.47 1.49
CA ILE A 169 -23.66 9.74 2.65
C ILE A 169 -24.47 8.49 2.99
N ARG A 170 -25.09 7.85 1.99
CA ARG A 170 -25.93 6.66 2.20
C ARG A 170 -25.13 5.45 2.73
N VAL A 171 -23.91 5.25 2.24
CA VAL A 171 -23.11 4.04 2.49
C VAL A 171 -22.26 4.17 3.76
N PHE A 172 -21.51 5.26 3.90
CA PHE A 172 -20.56 5.44 5.00
C PHE A 172 -21.13 6.26 6.16
N GLN A 173 -22.24 6.97 5.95
CA GLN A 173 -22.97 7.72 6.99
C GLN A 173 -22.06 8.59 7.87
N PRO A 174 -21.23 9.49 7.28
CA PRO A 174 -20.43 10.42 8.08
C PRO A 174 -21.35 11.26 8.97
N THR A 175 -20.88 11.69 10.14
CA THR A 175 -21.72 12.49 11.05
C THR A 175 -22.01 13.87 10.46
N TYR A 176 -21.03 14.49 9.80
CA TYR A 176 -21.12 15.82 9.22
C TYR A 176 -20.67 15.81 7.76
N PHE A 177 -21.36 16.58 6.92
CA PHE A 177 -21.01 16.81 5.52
C PHE A 177 -21.10 18.30 5.23
N PHE A 178 -19.95 18.97 5.09
CA PHE A 178 -19.86 20.38 4.74
C PHE A 178 -19.71 20.53 3.24
N HIS A 179 -20.47 21.44 2.65
CA HIS A 179 -20.25 21.89 1.27
C HIS A 179 -20.37 23.41 1.14
N GLY A 180 -19.78 23.95 0.08
CA GLY A 180 -19.95 25.33 -0.35
C GLY A 180 -20.77 25.41 -1.64
N HIS A 181 -20.36 26.34 -2.53
CA HIS A 181 -20.83 26.50 -3.92
C HIS A 181 -22.29 26.96 -4.07
N ILE A 182 -23.12 26.79 -3.03
CA ILE A 182 -24.51 27.23 -3.01
C ILE A 182 -24.61 28.56 -2.29
N HIS A 183 -24.82 29.62 -3.06
CA HIS A 183 -24.97 30.96 -2.52
C HIS A 183 -26.28 31.10 -1.76
N VAL A 184 -26.22 31.76 -0.61
CA VAL A 184 -27.36 32.02 0.27
C VAL A 184 -27.68 33.51 0.20
N TYR A 185 -28.76 33.84 -0.51
CA TYR A 185 -29.21 35.23 -0.68
C TYR A 185 -30.45 35.54 0.17
N ASP A 186 -31.19 34.50 0.57
CA ASP A 186 -32.41 34.58 1.37
C ASP A 186 -32.16 33.97 2.75
N GLN A 187 -32.72 34.59 3.79
CA GLN A 187 -32.62 34.11 5.17
C GLN A 187 -33.40 32.80 5.39
N ASP A 188 -34.44 32.55 4.57
CA ASP A 188 -35.29 31.37 4.67
C ASP A 188 -34.75 30.16 3.89
N GLN A 189 -33.62 30.32 3.18
CA GLN A 189 -33.02 29.24 2.41
C GLN A 189 -32.49 28.12 3.32
N ILE A 190 -32.87 26.88 3.03
CA ILE A 190 -32.42 25.71 3.80
C ILE A 190 -30.91 25.52 3.60
N THR A 191 -30.14 25.74 4.67
CA THR A 191 -28.68 25.53 4.68
C THR A 191 -28.25 24.32 5.49
N GLU A 192 -29.17 23.67 6.21
CA GLU A 192 -28.89 22.44 6.95
C GLU A 192 -29.98 21.40 6.68
N THR A 193 -29.57 20.19 6.33
CA THR A 193 -30.48 19.05 6.14
C THR A 193 -29.90 17.80 6.79
N VAL A 194 -30.71 17.04 7.51
CA VAL A 194 -30.31 15.73 8.04
C VAL A 194 -30.73 14.62 7.07
N VAL A 195 -29.76 13.88 6.54
CA VAL A 195 -29.99 12.77 5.62
C VAL A 195 -29.49 11.48 6.25
N GLY A 196 -30.43 10.63 6.69
CA GLY A 196 -30.10 9.44 7.47
C GLY A 196 -29.50 9.84 8.83
N LYS A 197 -28.19 9.60 9.00
CA LYS A 197 -27.44 9.98 10.21
C LYS A 197 -26.50 11.18 10.01
N THR A 198 -26.43 11.68 8.78
CA THR A 198 -25.50 12.73 8.36
C THR A 198 -26.18 14.08 8.40
N LYS A 199 -25.55 15.04 9.08
CA LYS A 199 -25.95 16.45 9.00
C LYS A 199 -25.20 17.11 7.85
N VAL A 200 -25.92 17.45 6.79
CA VAL A 200 -25.40 18.17 5.61
C VAL A 200 -25.54 19.66 5.86
N ILE A 201 -24.45 20.41 5.72
CA ILE A 201 -24.34 21.83 6.08
C ILE A 201 -23.75 22.59 4.88
N ASN A 202 -24.54 23.52 4.34
CA ASN A 202 -24.07 24.50 3.37
C ASN A 202 -23.33 25.64 4.11
N THR A 203 -22.13 25.96 3.64
CA THR A 203 -21.31 27.07 4.13
C THR A 203 -21.22 28.13 3.04
N TYR A 204 -21.62 29.35 3.34
CA TYR A 204 -21.48 30.52 2.46
C TYR A 204 -21.06 31.71 3.31
N GLY A 205 -19.91 32.32 3.02
CA GLY A 205 -19.25 33.24 3.95
C GLY A 205 -18.57 32.47 5.07
N HIS A 206 -19.14 32.51 6.28
CA HIS A 206 -18.60 31.81 7.44
C HIS A 206 -19.68 31.20 8.34
N ARG A 207 -19.35 30.14 9.09
CA ARG A 207 -20.27 29.48 10.03
C ARG A 207 -19.53 28.80 11.17
N LYS A 208 -20.01 28.98 12.40
CA LYS A 208 -19.51 28.23 13.58
C LYS A 208 -20.31 26.95 13.76
N SER A 209 -19.63 25.82 13.91
CA SER A 209 -20.22 24.50 14.14
C SER A 209 -19.56 23.81 15.32
N ILE A 210 -20.31 23.01 16.07
CA ILE A 210 -19.76 22.17 17.14
C ILE A 210 -19.76 20.72 16.65
N LEU A 211 -18.57 20.16 16.50
CA LEU A 211 -18.33 18.79 16.07
C LEU A 211 -18.06 17.90 17.28
N ARG A 212 -18.60 16.69 17.28
CA ARG A 212 -18.35 15.71 18.35
C ARG A 212 -18.00 14.35 17.74
N PRO A 213 -16.89 13.72 18.16
CA PRO A 213 -16.54 12.36 17.75
C PRO A 213 -17.68 11.38 18.06
N GLY A 214 -18.12 10.61 17.06
CA GLY A 214 -19.10 9.54 17.23
C GLY A 214 -20.56 9.99 17.47
N GLN A 215 -20.89 11.28 17.38
CA GLN A 215 -22.27 11.76 17.49
C GLN A 215 -23.12 11.25 16.33
N ARG A 216 -24.38 10.89 16.59
CA ARG A 216 -25.36 10.48 15.58
C ARG A 216 -26.54 11.46 15.59
N HIS A 217 -26.91 11.98 14.42
CA HIS A 217 -28.10 12.81 14.26
C HIS A 217 -29.29 11.91 13.90
N TYR A 218 -30.42 12.13 14.56
CA TYR A 218 -31.67 11.44 14.26
C TYR A 218 -32.71 12.47 13.84
N THR A 219 -33.46 12.19 12.78
CA THR A 219 -34.60 13.01 12.38
C THR A 219 -35.72 12.87 13.41
N ILE A 220 -36.17 13.99 14.01
CA ILE A 220 -37.44 14.03 14.73
C ILE A 220 -38.55 13.88 13.68
N LYS A 221 -39.32 12.80 13.76
CA LYS A 221 -40.48 12.57 12.89
C LYS A 221 -41.53 13.63 13.18
N GLU A 222 -41.90 14.42 12.17
CA GLU A 222 -43.26 14.93 12.05
C GLU A 222 -43.78 14.92 10.59
N ARG A 223 -44.94 14.25 10.47
CA ARG A 223 -46.00 14.26 9.45
C ARG A 223 -45.73 13.89 7.97
N ALA A 224 -46.01 12.60 7.73
CA ALA A 224 -46.97 12.05 6.76
C ALA A 224 -46.79 12.34 5.26
N TYR A 225 -46.10 11.41 4.59
CA TYR A 225 -46.39 11.07 3.19
C TYR A 225 -47.41 9.92 3.16
N ILE A 226 -48.58 10.16 2.57
CA ILE A 226 -49.64 9.15 2.37
C ILE A 226 -49.33 8.42 1.05
N PRO A 227 -49.15 7.08 1.03
CA PRO A 227 -49.09 6.34 -0.22
C PRO A 227 -50.51 6.08 -0.74
N SER A 228 -50.77 6.47 -1.99
CA SER A 228 -51.99 6.10 -2.71
C SER A 228 -51.93 4.64 -3.21
N SER A 229 -53.11 4.07 -3.37
CA SER A 229 -53.40 2.66 -3.65
C SER A 229 -53.00 2.21 -5.07
N ALA A 230 -51.76 1.77 -5.24
CA ALA A 230 -51.32 1.00 -6.40
C ALA A 230 -50.31 -0.10 -6.01
N SER A 231 -50.63 -0.88 -4.95
CA SER A 231 -49.79 -1.99 -4.48
C SER A 231 -50.13 -3.30 -5.19
N THR A 232 -49.17 -3.84 -5.95
CA THR A 232 -48.78 -5.27 -5.98
C THR A 232 -47.78 -5.59 -7.11
N ALA A 233 -47.64 -4.73 -8.13
CA ALA A 233 -46.61 -4.86 -9.16
C ALA A 233 -45.27 -4.20 -8.80
N GLU A 234 -45.28 -3.17 -7.94
CA GLU A 234 -44.08 -2.48 -7.48
C GLU A 234 -43.31 -3.24 -6.40
N ASP A 235 -43.98 -3.95 -5.50
CA ASP A 235 -43.36 -4.85 -4.50
C ASP A 235 -42.45 -5.92 -5.14
N PHE A 236 -42.85 -6.42 -6.31
CA PHE A 236 -42.07 -7.42 -7.06
C PHE A 236 -40.85 -6.78 -7.75
N ARG A 237 -40.97 -5.53 -8.22
CA ARG A 237 -39.85 -4.78 -8.83
C ARG A 237 -38.84 -4.30 -7.79
N ASP A 238 -39.28 -3.98 -6.58
CA ASP A 238 -38.42 -3.52 -5.49
C ASP A 238 -37.61 -4.66 -4.83
N ALA A 239 -38.18 -5.87 -4.75
CA ALA A 239 -37.45 -7.09 -4.41
C ALA A 239 -36.40 -7.47 -5.47
N ARG A 240 -36.71 -7.25 -6.76
CA ARG A 240 -35.82 -7.52 -7.91
C ARG A 240 -34.63 -6.56 -7.98
N ARG A 241 -34.83 -5.27 -7.67
CA ARG A 241 -33.76 -4.25 -7.63
C ARG A 241 -32.75 -4.47 -6.50
N ARG A 242 -33.18 -5.03 -5.35
CA ARG A 242 -32.27 -5.39 -4.24
C ARG A 242 -31.41 -6.62 -4.55
N GLY A 243 -31.96 -7.63 -5.25
CA GLY A 243 -31.20 -8.82 -5.67
C GLY A 243 -30.17 -8.56 -6.79
N ALA A 244 -30.44 -7.63 -7.71
CA ALA A 244 -29.52 -7.26 -8.80
C ALA A 244 -28.31 -6.41 -8.34
N LEU A 245 -28.41 -5.72 -7.20
CA LEU A 245 -27.31 -4.95 -6.61
C LEU A 245 -26.36 -5.83 -5.77
N GLU A 246 -26.87 -6.91 -5.15
CA GLU A 246 -26.02 -7.87 -4.41
C GLU A 246 -25.17 -8.77 -5.32
N SER A 247 -25.65 -9.09 -6.54
CA SER A 247 -24.86 -9.87 -7.51
C SER A 247 -23.60 -9.11 -7.99
N ILE A 248 -23.66 -7.78 -7.98
CA ILE A 248 -22.56 -6.88 -8.33
C ILE A 248 -21.58 -6.75 -7.14
N TRP A 249 -22.09 -6.67 -5.90
CA TRP A 249 -21.26 -6.54 -4.68
C TRP A 249 -20.49 -7.82 -4.30
N GLY A 250 -21.09 -9.01 -4.47
CA GLY A 250 -20.40 -10.29 -4.23
C GLY A 250 -19.29 -10.62 -5.24
N THR A 251 -19.11 -9.81 -6.29
CA THR A 251 -17.98 -9.93 -7.24
C THR A 251 -16.75 -9.15 -6.77
N LEU A 252 -16.89 -8.26 -5.78
CA LEU A 252 -15.85 -7.35 -5.30
C LEU A 252 -15.33 -7.68 -3.90
N THR A 253 -16.01 -8.54 -3.14
CA THR A 253 -15.64 -8.94 -1.75
C THR A 253 -15.38 -10.44 -1.58
N GLY A 254 -15.33 -11.23 -2.65
CA GLY A 254 -15.12 -12.69 -2.56
C GLY A 254 -16.24 -13.49 -1.89
N SER A 255 -17.34 -12.87 -1.44
CA SER A 255 -18.43 -13.57 -0.75
C SER A 255 -19.40 -14.24 -1.74
N ALA A 256 -19.70 -15.52 -1.51
CA ALA A 256 -20.34 -16.42 -2.47
C ALA A 256 -21.72 -16.01 -3.00
N LYS A 257 -21.90 -16.23 -4.30
CA LYS A 257 -23.07 -15.84 -5.10
C LYS A 257 -24.25 -16.81 -5.04
N HIS A 258 -24.17 -17.94 -4.32
CA HIS A 258 -25.13 -19.05 -4.43
C HIS A 258 -25.55 -19.62 -3.07
N LEU A 259 -26.76 -20.21 -3.00
CA LEU A 259 -27.14 -21.05 -1.88
C LEU A 259 -26.23 -22.28 -1.86
N ILE A 260 -25.76 -22.65 -0.67
CA ILE A 260 -24.97 -23.87 -0.50
C ILE A 260 -25.87 -25.06 -0.85
N ARG A 261 -25.46 -25.87 -1.83
CA ARG A 261 -26.16 -27.11 -2.18
C ARG A 261 -25.84 -28.16 -1.14
N PHE A 262 -26.86 -28.73 -0.50
CA PHE A 262 -26.65 -29.71 0.56
C PHE A 262 -25.79 -30.92 0.12
N GLN A 263 -25.95 -31.39 -1.13
CA GLN A 263 -25.12 -32.47 -1.71
C GLN A 263 -23.61 -32.17 -1.69
N GLN A 264 -23.19 -30.92 -1.88
CA GLN A 264 -21.77 -30.54 -1.85
C GLN A 264 -21.20 -30.51 -0.44
N VAL A 265 -22.07 -30.34 0.56
CA VAL A 265 -21.74 -30.38 1.98
C VAL A 265 -21.67 -31.84 2.44
N GLU A 266 -22.57 -32.69 1.94
CA GLU A 266 -22.57 -34.14 2.17
C GLU A 266 -21.27 -34.83 1.71
N ASP A 267 -20.77 -34.50 0.51
CA ASP A 267 -19.50 -35.07 -0.01
C ASP A 267 -18.25 -34.67 0.82
N GLN A 268 -18.34 -33.55 1.56
CA GLN A 268 -17.24 -32.99 2.36
C GLN A 268 -17.40 -33.27 3.86
N LEU A 269 -18.58 -33.71 4.30
CA LEU A 269 -18.91 -34.00 5.68
C LEU A 269 -18.86 -35.51 5.93
N GLN A 270 -17.97 -35.92 6.81
CA GLN A 270 -18.04 -37.24 7.43
C GLN A 270 -19.05 -37.15 8.58
N TYR A 271 -20.31 -37.55 8.36
CA TYR A 271 -21.34 -37.56 9.40
C TYR A 271 -21.60 -38.99 9.91
N GLU A 272 -21.88 -39.13 11.21
CA GLU A 272 -22.03 -40.43 11.88
C GLU A 272 -23.48 -40.74 12.27
N GLN A 273 -24.30 -39.73 12.62
CA GLN A 273 -25.70 -39.92 13.08
C GLN A 273 -26.62 -38.73 12.74
N ALA A 274 -27.92 -39.02 12.56
CA ALA A 274 -28.98 -38.02 12.36
C ALA A 274 -30.14 -38.22 13.36
N SER A 275 -30.63 -37.13 13.96
CA SER A 275 -31.73 -37.15 14.95
C SER A 275 -32.85 -36.16 14.60
N LYS A 276 -34.12 -36.57 14.77
CA LYS A 276 -35.29 -35.70 14.51
C LYS A 276 -35.66 -34.93 15.79
N LEU A 277 -35.63 -33.60 15.72
CA LEU A 277 -35.90 -32.71 16.86
C LEU A 277 -37.37 -32.23 16.94
N GLY A 278 -38.21 -32.51 15.93
CA GLY A 278 -39.62 -32.11 15.92
C GLY A 278 -39.83 -30.65 15.53
N LEU A 279 -40.95 -30.04 15.95
CA LEU A 279 -41.33 -28.66 15.61
C LEU A 279 -40.59 -27.65 16.52
N VAL A 280 -39.73 -26.84 15.93
CA VAL A 280 -38.87 -25.85 16.61
C VAL A 280 -38.91 -24.53 15.84
N GLU A 281 -38.91 -23.41 16.54
CA GLU A 281 -38.76 -22.10 15.93
C GLU A 281 -37.26 -21.80 15.70
N ILE A 282 -36.88 -21.52 14.46
CA ILE A 282 -35.47 -21.32 14.07
C ILE A 282 -35.21 -19.88 13.56
N PRO A 283 -34.01 -19.33 13.80
CA PRO A 283 -33.65 -18.00 13.30
C PRO A 283 -33.48 -18.02 11.78
N LEU A 284 -34.11 -17.06 11.09
CA LEU A 284 -34.08 -16.97 9.63
C LEU A 284 -32.67 -16.72 9.10
N ASP A 285 -31.82 -16.02 9.83
CA ASP A 285 -30.44 -15.70 9.43
C ASP A 285 -29.49 -16.91 9.49
N ALA A 286 -29.82 -17.93 10.29
CA ALA A 286 -29.05 -19.18 10.35
C ALA A 286 -29.38 -20.15 9.20
N ILE A 287 -30.35 -19.82 8.34
CA ILE A 287 -30.68 -20.59 7.14
C ILE A 287 -29.74 -20.20 6.00
N VAL A 288 -28.82 -21.10 5.63
CA VAL A 288 -27.69 -20.83 4.72
C VAL A 288 -27.79 -21.54 3.36
N GLY A 289 -28.62 -22.57 3.25
CA GLY A 289 -28.65 -23.43 2.07
C GLY A 289 -30.01 -24.10 1.80
N SER A 290 -30.09 -24.78 0.66
CA SER A 290 -31.29 -25.51 0.23
C SER A 290 -30.91 -26.89 -0.29
N VAL A 291 -31.71 -27.89 0.07
CA VAL A 291 -31.58 -29.27 -0.41
C VAL A 291 -32.26 -29.46 -1.76
N SER A 292 -33.42 -28.81 -1.96
CA SER A 292 -34.32 -29.10 -3.09
C SER A 292 -34.32 -28.07 -4.21
N ARG A 293 -33.98 -26.79 -3.94
CA ARG A 293 -34.09 -25.68 -4.91
C ARG A 293 -32.99 -24.61 -4.79
N PRO A 294 -31.70 -24.98 -4.85
CA PRO A 294 -30.59 -24.04 -4.64
C PRO A 294 -30.43 -22.99 -5.77
N ASP A 295 -30.86 -23.30 -6.99
CA ASP A 295 -30.70 -22.42 -8.15
C ASP A 295 -31.85 -21.40 -8.32
N ASP A 296 -32.98 -21.61 -7.63
CA ASP A 296 -34.17 -20.76 -7.70
C ASP A 296 -33.99 -19.45 -6.89
N PHE A 297 -33.04 -19.41 -5.95
CA PHE A 297 -32.93 -18.34 -4.95
C PHE A 297 -31.48 -17.83 -4.73
N THR A 298 -31.33 -16.59 -4.22
CA THR A 298 -30.05 -16.04 -3.74
C THR A 298 -29.71 -16.57 -2.33
N ARG A 299 -28.48 -16.32 -1.82
CA ARG A 299 -28.08 -16.70 -0.43
C ARG A 299 -29.07 -16.19 0.63
N LYS A 300 -29.75 -15.06 0.36
CA LYS A 300 -30.80 -14.51 1.23
C LYS A 300 -32.23 -14.98 0.91
N PHE A 301 -32.36 -16.07 0.15
CA PHE A 301 -33.63 -16.63 -0.30
C PHE A 301 -34.48 -15.69 -1.19
N PHE A 302 -33.87 -14.75 -1.93
CA PHE A 302 -34.62 -13.94 -2.92
C PHE A 302 -34.73 -14.65 -4.28
N PRO A 303 -35.89 -14.63 -4.97
CA PRO A 303 -36.09 -15.38 -6.21
C PRO A 303 -35.24 -14.87 -7.40
N ARG A 304 -34.69 -15.79 -8.22
CA ARG A 304 -33.90 -15.51 -9.43
C ARG A 304 -34.74 -15.52 -10.72
N GLU A 305 -34.14 -15.15 -11.85
CA GLU A 305 -34.78 -14.83 -13.15
C GLU A 305 -35.69 -15.92 -13.79
N GLY A 306 -35.72 -17.15 -13.26
CA GLY A 306 -36.53 -18.26 -13.79
C GLY A 306 -37.70 -18.74 -12.91
N VAL A 307 -38.00 -18.09 -11.78
CA VAL A 307 -39.05 -18.57 -10.84
C VAL A 307 -40.46 -18.20 -11.31
N ASP A 308 -41.37 -19.18 -11.39
CA ASP A 308 -42.77 -19.04 -11.79
C ASP A 308 -43.54 -18.03 -10.90
N PRO A 309 -43.98 -16.88 -11.46
CA PRO A 309 -44.70 -15.82 -10.74
C PRO A 309 -46.02 -16.29 -10.10
N GLY A 310 -46.69 -17.29 -10.69
CA GLY A 310 -48.02 -17.73 -10.26
C GLY A 310 -48.02 -18.40 -8.88
N ARG A 311 -47.01 -19.22 -8.61
CA ARG A 311 -46.88 -19.96 -7.35
C ARG A 311 -46.43 -19.05 -6.19
N TRP A 312 -45.57 -18.07 -6.46
CA TRP A 312 -45.13 -17.08 -5.47
C TRP A 312 -46.28 -16.14 -5.05
N GLN A 313 -47.12 -15.73 -6.00
CA GLN A 313 -48.30 -14.92 -5.73
C GLN A 313 -49.40 -15.67 -4.93
N GLN A 314 -49.58 -16.97 -5.16
CA GLN A 314 -50.49 -17.80 -4.37
C GLN A 314 -50.02 -17.97 -2.91
N VAL A 315 -48.72 -18.13 -2.67
CA VAL A 315 -48.15 -18.20 -1.31
C VAL A 315 -48.32 -16.86 -0.59
N LYS A 316 -48.08 -15.72 -1.28
CA LYS A 316 -48.30 -14.38 -0.71
C LYS A 316 -49.77 -14.13 -0.33
N LYS A 317 -50.73 -14.56 -1.16
CA LYS A 317 -52.18 -14.47 -0.89
C LYS A 317 -52.64 -15.41 0.25
N GLY A 318 -51.98 -16.55 0.45
CA GLY A 318 -52.29 -17.50 1.52
C GLY A 318 -51.70 -17.15 2.89
N MET A 319 -50.81 -16.15 2.98
CA MET A 319 -50.11 -15.75 4.21
C MET A 319 -50.86 -14.69 5.05
N ASP A 320 -52.11 -14.40 4.73
CA ASP A 320 -52.94 -13.47 5.51
C ASP A 320 -53.67 -14.15 6.69
N GLN A 321 -53.50 -15.47 6.90
CA GLN A 321 -54.16 -16.17 8.01
C GLN A 321 -53.25 -17.07 8.89
N VAL A 322 -52.34 -17.92 8.39
CA VAL A 322 -51.37 -18.70 9.22
C VAL A 322 -50.13 -19.15 8.39
N ILE A 323 -48.91 -19.03 8.93
CA ILE A 323 -47.67 -19.52 8.27
C ILE A 323 -47.45 -21.01 8.61
N ARG A 324 -47.47 -21.89 7.60
CA ARG A 324 -47.17 -23.33 7.79
C ARG A 324 -45.66 -23.57 8.05
N PRO A 325 -45.28 -24.47 8.99
CA PRO A 325 -43.88 -24.77 9.29
C PRO A 325 -43.06 -25.31 8.11
N ILE A 326 -41.78 -24.93 8.01
CA ILE A 326 -40.83 -25.42 6.97
C ILE A 326 -40.08 -26.68 7.43
N GLU A 327 -39.42 -27.41 6.55
CA GLU A 327 -38.59 -28.57 6.92
C GLU A 327 -37.11 -28.27 6.66
N VAL A 328 -36.23 -28.57 7.62
CA VAL A 328 -34.78 -28.27 7.52
C VAL A 328 -33.87 -29.37 8.08
N TYR A 329 -32.65 -29.46 7.55
CA TYR A 329 -31.51 -30.08 8.23
C TYR A 329 -30.75 -29.06 9.05
N GLN A 330 -30.29 -29.44 10.24
CA GLN A 330 -29.39 -28.63 11.07
C GLN A 330 -28.00 -29.26 11.11
N ILE A 331 -26.97 -28.49 10.80
CA ILE A 331 -25.56 -28.85 10.99
C ILE A 331 -24.91 -27.75 11.83
N ASP A 332 -24.46 -28.11 13.02
CA ASP A 332 -23.92 -27.17 14.03
C ASP A 332 -24.88 -25.98 14.25
N GLN A 333 -24.47 -24.75 13.87
CA GLN A 333 -25.26 -23.53 14.02
C GLN A 333 -26.08 -23.16 12.77
N THR A 334 -26.06 -23.98 11.73
CA THR A 334 -26.63 -23.67 10.41
C THR A 334 -27.78 -24.57 10.00
N TYR A 335 -28.68 -24.04 9.17
CA TYR A 335 -29.87 -24.76 8.68
C TYR A 335 -29.94 -24.79 7.15
N PHE A 336 -30.37 -25.93 6.61
CA PHE A 336 -30.56 -26.18 5.17
C PHE A 336 -32.01 -26.55 4.89
N VAL A 337 -32.68 -25.82 4.01
CA VAL A 337 -34.11 -26.01 3.73
C VAL A 337 -34.36 -27.24 2.87
N LEU A 338 -35.05 -28.22 3.43
CA LEU A 338 -35.55 -29.40 2.73
C LEU A 338 -36.83 -29.04 1.95
N ASP A 339 -37.82 -28.47 2.63
CA ASP A 339 -39.06 -27.97 2.06
C ASP A 339 -39.48 -26.60 2.63
N GLY A 340 -40.08 -25.75 1.78
CA GLY A 340 -40.58 -24.44 2.20
C GLY A 340 -39.73 -23.23 1.80
N ASN A 341 -38.85 -23.35 0.80
CA ASN A 341 -37.98 -22.26 0.30
C ASN A 341 -38.72 -20.93 0.01
N HIS A 342 -39.90 -21.00 -0.61
CA HIS A 342 -40.74 -19.82 -0.89
C HIS A 342 -41.27 -19.15 0.39
N ARG A 343 -41.52 -19.92 1.46
CA ARG A 343 -41.99 -19.40 2.75
C ARG A 343 -40.88 -18.65 3.49
N VAL A 344 -39.64 -19.14 3.42
CA VAL A 344 -38.44 -18.45 3.91
C VAL A 344 -38.26 -17.11 3.21
N SER A 345 -38.41 -17.10 1.87
CA SER A 345 -38.33 -15.88 1.05
C SER A 345 -39.33 -14.80 1.49
N VAL A 346 -40.61 -15.18 1.66
CA VAL A 346 -41.65 -14.23 2.07
C VAL A 346 -41.50 -13.80 3.53
N ALA A 347 -41.09 -14.69 4.43
CA ALA A 347 -40.81 -14.36 5.83
C ALA A 347 -39.70 -13.29 5.95
N ARG A 348 -38.61 -13.45 5.20
CA ARG A 348 -37.53 -12.43 5.12
C ARG A 348 -38.00 -11.12 4.49
N GLN A 349 -38.84 -11.16 3.45
CA GLN A 349 -39.39 -9.95 2.84
C GLN A 349 -40.27 -9.15 3.81
N ARG A 350 -41.03 -9.85 4.68
CA ARG A 350 -41.86 -9.24 5.73
C ARG A 350 -41.04 -8.77 6.94
N GLY A 351 -39.72 -8.96 6.95
CA GLY A 351 -38.84 -8.55 8.05
C GLY A 351 -38.97 -9.41 9.30
N MET A 352 -39.46 -10.65 9.17
CA MET A 352 -39.48 -11.60 10.28
C MET A 352 -38.05 -12.03 10.65
N THR A 353 -37.83 -12.36 11.92
CA THR A 353 -36.53 -12.84 12.42
C THR A 353 -36.49 -14.36 12.60
N HIS A 354 -37.64 -15.01 12.77
CA HIS A 354 -37.76 -16.44 13.06
C HIS A 354 -38.89 -17.11 12.24
N ILE A 355 -38.81 -18.43 12.08
CA ILE A 355 -39.82 -19.24 11.40
C ILE A 355 -39.95 -20.63 12.05
N ASN A 356 -41.19 -21.12 12.18
CA ASN A 356 -41.45 -22.47 12.67
C ASN A 356 -40.96 -23.54 11.67
N SER A 357 -40.28 -24.56 12.17
CA SER A 357 -39.68 -25.61 11.33
C SER A 357 -39.66 -27.00 11.97
N TYR A 358 -39.80 -28.05 11.17
CA TYR A 358 -39.40 -29.41 11.55
C TYR A 358 -37.90 -29.60 11.28
N VAL A 359 -37.13 -29.88 12.34
CA VAL A 359 -35.65 -29.93 12.28
C VAL A 359 -35.13 -31.36 12.38
N THR A 360 -34.21 -31.72 11.49
CA THR A 360 -33.40 -32.95 11.59
C THR A 360 -31.92 -32.57 11.78
N LYS A 361 -31.34 -32.91 12.93
CA LYS A 361 -29.95 -32.55 13.30
C LYS A 361 -28.97 -33.62 12.80
N ILE A 362 -27.89 -33.17 12.18
CA ILE A 362 -26.78 -33.96 11.67
C ILE A 362 -25.51 -33.56 12.44
N GLU A 363 -24.79 -34.53 12.99
CA GLU A 363 -23.54 -34.29 13.71
C GLU A 363 -22.34 -34.25 12.74
N SER A 364 -21.52 -33.20 12.82
CA SER A 364 -20.38 -32.92 11.95
C SER A 364 -19.11 -32.73 12.77
N THR A 365 -17.99 -33.26 12.27
CA THR A 365 -16.64 -33.03 12.84
C THR A 365 -16.03 -31.69 12.42
N ILE A 366 -16.63 -31.01 11.43
CA ILE A 366 -16.20 -29.70 10.93
C ILE A 366 -17.14 -28.62 11.49
N PRO A 367 -16.61 -27.57 12.18
CA PRO A 367 -17.42 -26.48 12.69
C PRO A 367 -17.98 -25.64 11.55
N LEU A 368 -19.30 -25.42 11.56
CA LEU A 368 -20.05 -24.76 10.50
C LEU A 368 -20.81 -23.56 11.06
N THR A 369 -20.51 -22.38 10.54
CA THR A 369 -21.12 -21.11 10.94
C THR A 369 -21.97 -20.52 9.81
N PRO A 370 -22.97 -19.67 10.13
CA PRO A 370 -23.83 -19.06 9.12
C PRO A 370 -23.12 -18.21 8.06
N ASP A 371 -21.89 -17.79 8.33
CA ASP A 371 -21.08 -16.92 7.46
C ASP A 371 -20.19 -17.71 6.48
N ASP A 372 -19.99 -19.02 6.70
CA ASP A 372 -19.10 -19.85 5.86
C ASP A 372 -19.62 -20.01 4.41
N ASP A 373 -18.69 -20.14 3.45
CA ASP A 373 -18.89 -20.57 2.06
C ASP A 373 -18.42 -22.03 1.85
N ILE A 374 -18.79 -22.63 0.70
CA ILE A 374 -18.27 -23.91 0.19
C ILE A 374 -16.74 -23.89 0.11
N ASN A 375 -16.13 -22.78 -0.32
CA ASN A 375 -14.66 -22.68 -0.34
C ASN A 375 -14.07 -22.77 1.07
N ASP A 376 -14.71 -22.13 2.06
CA ASP A 376 -14.28 -22.19 3.45
C ASP A 376 -14.41 -23.61 4.01
N LEU A 377 -15.47 -24.34 3.62
CA LEU A 377 -15.65 -25.75 3.98
C LEU A 377 -14.54 -26.65 3.40
N ILE A 378 -14.20 -26.45 2.12
CA ILE A 378 -13.11 -27.18 1.46
C ILE A 378 -11.77 -26.89 2.14
N ILE A 379 -11.49 -25.62 2.45
CA ILE A 379 -10.26 -25.20 3.12
C ILE A 379 -10.18 -25.81 4.52
N LYS A 380 -11.27 -25.77 5.31
CA LYS A 380 -11.34 -26.36 6.66
C LYS A 380 -11.12 -27.88 6.63
N ASN A 381 -11.72 -28.58 5.67
CA ASN A 381 -11.49 -30.02 5.50
C ASN A 381 -10.02 -30.31 5.13
N GLN A 382 -9.47 -29.59 4.15
CA GLN A 382 -8.07 -29.75 3.74
C GLN A 382 -7.09 -29.50 4.89
N GLN A 383 -7.38 -28.54 5.78
CA GLN A 383 -6.59 -28.25 6.97
C GLN A 383 -6.57 -29.44 7.94
N VAL A 384 -7.74 -30.00 8.24
CA VAL A 384 -7.87 -31.14 9.14
C VAL A 384 -7.11 -32.35 8.59
N CYS A 385 -7.28 -32.66 7.30
CA CYS A 385 -6.56 -33.75 6.65
C CYS A 385 -5.04 -33.51 6.66
N PHE A 386 -4.59 -32.30 6.30
CA PHE A 386 -3.18 -31.94 6.30
C PHE A 386 -2.52 -32.12 7.67
N ARG A 387 -3.14 -31.61 8.74
CA ARG A 387 -2.57 -31.69 10.10
C ARG A 387 -2.52 -33.11 10.63
N LYS A 388 -3.50 -33.95 10.28
CA LYS A 388 -3.53 -35.37 10.63
C LYS A 388 -2.47 -36.18 9.87
N GLU A 389 -2.41 -36.02 8.55
CA GLU A 389 -1.47 -36.76 7.69
C GLU A 389 -0.01 -36.46 8.03
N THR A 390 0.32 -35.18 8.26
CA THR A 390 1.69 -34.74 8.59
C THR A 390 2.06 -34.97 10.06
N GLY A 391 1.09 -35.26 10.94
CA GLY A 391 1.32 -35.36 12.38
C GLY A 391 1.53 -34.03 13.11
N LEU A 392 1.45 -32.90 12.39
CA LEU A 392 1.63 -31.56 12.95
C LEU A 392 0.55 -31.19 13.98
N GLU A 393 -0.60 -31.87 13.97
CA GLU A 393 -1.61 -31.71 15.02
C GLU A 393 -1.06 -32.00 16.43
N ARG A 394 -0.15 -32.96 16.55
CA ARG A 394 0.50 -33.35 17.81
C ARG A 394 1.87 -32.70 17.99
N LEU A 395 2.65 -32.61 16.91
CA LEU A 395 4.04 -32.13 16.97
C LEU A 395 4.12 -30.61 17.16
N ARG A 396 3.23 -29.85 16.49
CA ARG A 396 3.21 -28.39 16.52
C ARG A 396 1.78 -27.85 16.71
N PRO A 397 1.17 -28.10 17.88
CA PRO A 397 -0.19 -27.64 18.17
C PRO A 397 -0.27 -26.10 18.28
N ASP A 398 0.87 -25.43 18.45
CA ASP A 398 1.03 -23.97 18.51
C ASP A 398 0.79 -23.27 17.16
N LEU A 399 0.88 -24.01 16.04
CA LEU A 399 0.77 -23.45 14.69
C LEU A 399 -0.53 -23.90 14.01
N GLU A 400 -1.31 -22.94 13.51
CA GLU A 400 -2.59 -23.20 12.84
C GLU A 400 -2.45 -23.56 11.35
N PHE A 401 -1.38 -23.12 10.68
CA PHE A 401 -1.16 -23.28 9.23
C PHE A 401 -2.35 -22.84 8.36
N ALA A 402 -3.12 -21.85 8.81
CA ALA A 402 -4.32 -21.39 8.12
C ALA A 402 -3.99 -20.93 6.69
N THR A 403 -4.83 -21.26 5.71
CA THR A 403 -4.75 -20.75 4.33
C THR A 403 -6.09 -20.15 3.92
N SER A 404 -6.09 -19.19 2.99
CA SER A 404 -7.30 -18.48 2.54
C SER A 404 -7.74 -18.85 1.12
N PHE A 405 -7.14 -19.88 0.53
CA PHE A 405 -7.51 -20.36 -0.80
C PHE A 405 -7.44 -21.88 -0.91
N PRO A 406 -8.35 -22.51 -1.68
CA PRO A 406 -8.31 -23.95 -1.92
C PRO A 406 -6.98 -24.38 -2.57
N GLY A 407 -6.41 -25.49 -2.08
CA GLY A 407 -5.17 -26.07 -2.64
C GLY A 407 -3.87 -25.57 -1.97
N GLY A 408 -3.93 -24.63 -1.03
CA GLY A 408 -2.76 -24.21 -0.24
C GLY A 408 -2.10 -25.38 0.50
N TYR A 409 -2.91 -26.24 1.13
CA TYR A 409 -2.42 -27.43 1.83
C TYR A 409 -1.83 -28.53 0.92
N GLN A 410 -2.14 -28.53 -0.38
CA GLN A 410 -1.46 -29.40 -1.33
C GLN A 410 -0.02 -28.90 -1.58
N GLN A 411 0.14 -27.59 -1.75
CA GLN A 411 1.46 -26.97 -1.97
C GLN A 411 2.38 -27.15 -0.74
N LEU A 412 1.84 -27.03 0.47
CA LEU A 412 2.61 -27.33 1.69
C LEU A 412 3.08 -28.79 1.73
N ARG A 413 2.22 -29.74 1.31
CA ARG A 413 2.60 -31.16 1.23
C ARG A 413 3.73 -31.40 0.22
N GLU A 414 3.65 -30.77 -0.95
CA GLU A 414 4.69 -30.87 -1.98
C GLU A 414 6.04 -30.33 -1.48
N GLN A 415 6.03 -29.26 -0.69
CA GLN A 415 7.23 -28.70 -0.08
C GLN A 415 7.82 -29.60 1.02
N ILE A 416 6.99 -30.13 1.92
CA ILE A 416 7.44 -31.10 2.94
C ILE A 416 8.03 -32.34 2.27
N SER A 417 7.38 -32.83 1.21
CA SER A 417 7.88 -33.97 0.43
C SER A 417 9.22 -33.63 -0.23
N SER A 418 9.36 -32.44 -0.82
CA SER A 418 10.64 -31.99 -1.42
C SER A 418 11.75 -31.87 -0.38
N HIS A 419 11.43 -31.35 0.81
CA HIS A 419 12.35 -31.26 1.95
C HIS A 419 12.82 -32.66 2.41
N GLN A 420 11.90 -33.61 2.53
CA GLN A 420 12.21 -35.01 2.85
C GLN A 420 13.24 -35.59 1.88
N HIS A 421 13.04 -35.44 0.57
CA HIS A 421 13.99 -35.94 -0.43
C HIS A 421 15.38 -35.27 -0.32
N ASN A 422 15.43 -33.98 0.05
CA ASN A 422 16.70 -33.27 0.26
C ASN A 422 17.44 -33.78 1.50
N LEU A 423 16.72 -34.02 2.60
CA LEU A 423 17.28 -34.60 3.83
C LEU A 423 17.86 -36.00 3.59
N GLU A 424 17.16 -36.82 2.79
CA GLU A 424 17.61 -38.18 2.40
C GLU A 424 18.85 -38.17 1.49
N ARG A 425 19.05 -37.11 0.70
CA ARG A 425 20.26 -36.93 -0.12
C ARG A 425 21.48 -36.50 0.71
N GLY A 426 21.27 -35.77 1.80
CA GLY A 426 22.32 -35.21 2.65
C GLY A 426 22.85 -36.14 3.76
N ARG A 427 22.07 -37.15 4.19
CA ARG A 427 22.46 -38.12 5.25
C ARG A 427 21.89 -39.51 4.99
N ARG A 428 22.60 -40.57 5.42
CA ARG A 428 22.11 -41.98 5.36
C ARG A 428 21.04 -42.22 6.44
N GLY A 429 19.78 -41.94 6.13
CA GLY A 429 18.63 -42.31 6.98
C GLY A 429 17.31 -42.21 6.22
N VAL A 430 16.37 -43.11 6.51
CA VAL A 430 14.99 -43.02 6.00
C VAL A 430 14.23 -42.08 6.94
N TYR A 431 13.73 -40.97 6.42
CA TYR A 431 12.93 -40.03 7.22
C TYR A 431 11.45 -40.37 7.07
N SER A 432 10.71 -40.41 8.18
CA SER A 432 9.25 -40.47 8.09
C SER A 432 8.69 -39.13 7.62
N LEU A 433 7.47 -39.12 7.07
CA LEU A 433 6.80 -37.88 6.68
C LEU A 433 6.64 -36.92 7.88
N GLN A 434 6.51 -37.45 9.09
CA GLN A 434 6.34 -36.67 10.31
C GLN A 434 7.64 -36.00 10.75
N ASP A 435 8.77 -36.72 10.70
CA ASP A 435 10.09 -36.16 11.03
C ASP A 435 10.50 -35.08 10.00
N ALA A 436 10.20 -35.32 8.73
CA ALA A 436 10.45 -34.34 7.67
C ALA A 436 9.57 -33.09 7.81
N ALA A 437 8.29 -33.27 8.21
CA ALA A 437 7.40 -32.14 8.46
C ALA A 437 7.90 -31.27 9.63
N GLU A 438 8.39 -31.88 10.72
CA GLU A 438 8.93 -31.15 11.86
C GLU A 438 10.19 -30.35 11.50
N SER A 439 11.17 -30.98 10.84
CA SER A 439 12.38 -30.28 10.36
C SER A 439 12.04 -29.17 9.36
N TRP A 440 11.11 -29.39 8.43
CA TRP A 440 10.67 -28.38 7.49
C TRP A 440 10.07 -27.14 8.18
N VAL A 441 9.30 -27.35 9.27
CA VAL A 441 8.73 -26.23 10.02
C VAL A 441 9.82 -25.34 10.61
N GLU A 442 10.84 -25.94 11.24
CA GLU A 442 11.92 -25.22 11.92
C GLU A 442 12.92 -24.58 10.95
N GLU A 443 13.35 -25.31 9.93
CA GLU A 443 14.45 -24.89 9.06
C GLU A 443 14.00 -24.00 7.89
N VAL A 444 12.74 -24.12 7.46
CA VAL A 444 12.24 -23.46 6.24
C VAL A 444 11.05 -22.56 6.52
N TYR A 445 10.00 -23.10 7.14
CA TYR A 445 8.73 -22.38 7.29
C TYR A 445 8.83 -21.19 8.25
N LEU A 446 9.30 -21.41 9.49
CA LEU A 446 9.38 -20.37 10.52
C LEU A 446 10.33 -19.21 10.18
N PRO A 447 11.56 -19.44 9.66
CA PRO A 447 12.45 -18.34 9.29
C PRO A 447 11.84 -17.42 8.23
N ILE A 448 11.17 -17.99 7.22
CA ILE A 448 10.51 -17.19 6.17
C ILE A 448 9.28 -16.47 6.74
N LEU A 449 8.51 -17.13 7.62
CA LEU A 449 7.34 -16.52 8.26
C LEU A 449 7.74 -15.31 9.14
N GLN A 450 8.86 -15.40 9.86
CA GLN A 450 9.41 -14.31 10.65
C GLN A 450 9.77 -13.11 9.75
N LYS A 451 10.45 -13.35 8.62
CA LYS A 451 10.77 -12.30 7.64
C LYS A 451 9.51 -11.65 7.04
N ILE A 452 8.49 -12.45 6.70
CA ILE A 452 7.19 -11.94 6.24
C ILE A 452 6.54 -11.07 7.33
N SER A 453 6.63 -11.45 8.61
CA SER A 453 6.07 -10.65 9.70
C SER A 453 6.82 -9.33 9.92
N GLN A 454 8.15 -9.33 9.78
CA GLN A 454 9.02 -8.16 9.96
C GLN A 454 8.88 -7.15 8.81
N SER A 455 8.72 -7.61 7.58
CA SER A 455 8.50 -6.75 6.41
C SER A 455 7.19 -5.95 6.46
N GLY A 456 6.25 -6.31 7.34
CA GLY A 456 4.94 -5.69 7.42
C GLY A 456 4.03 -6.00 6.22
N LEU A 457 4.42 -6.91 5.32
CA LEU A 457 3.71 -7.24 4.08
C LEU A 457 2.29 -7.75 4.33
N LEU A 458 2.04 -8.37 5.48
CA LEU A 458 0.70 -8.77 5.93
C LEU A 458 -0.31 -7.61 5.98
N ARG A 459 0.16 -6.37 6.18
CA ARG A 459 -0.68 -5.16 6.18
C ARG A 459 -1.25 -4.86 4.79
N ASP A 460 -0.51 -5.22 3.73
CA ASP A 460 -0.92 -5.02 2.34
C ASP A 460 -1.84 -6.14 1.82
N PHE A 461 -1.98 -7.24 2.59
CA PHE A 461 -2.81 -8.40 2.27
C PHE A 461 -3.72 -8.80 3.45
N PRO A 462 -4.68 -7.95 3.86
CA PRO A 462 -5.46 -8.12 5.10
C PRO A 462 -6.42 -9.33 5.09
N GLU A 463 -6.74 -9.90 3.92
CA GLU A 463 -7.54 -11.13 3.79
C GLU A 463 -6.67 -12.40 3.65
N ARG A 464 -5.35 -12.27 3.76
CA ARG A 464 -4.41 -13.38 3.59
C ARG A 464 -3.70 -13.70 4.89
N THR A 465 -3.45 -14.98 5.08
CA THR A 465 -2.72 -15.51 6.22
C THR A 465 -1.21 -15.41 5.99
N PRO A 466 -0.39 -15.47 7.06
CA PRO A 466 1.06 -15.60 6.93
C PRO A 466 1.49 -16.79 6.05
N THR A 467 0.76 -17.92 6.16
CA THR A 467 0.97 -19.12 5.35
C THR A 467 0.73 -18.85 3.86
N ASP A 468 -0.28 -18.05 3.50
CA ASP A 468 -0.56 -17.73 2.09
C ASP A 468 0.58 -16.93 1.46
N LEU A 469 1.12 -15.95 2.20
CA LEU A 469 2.26 -15.16 1.75
C LEU A 469 3.51 -16.01 1.63
N TYR A 470 3.73 -16.93 2.56
CA TYR A 470 4.82 -17.91 2.47
C TYR A 470 4.73 -18.76 1.20
N ILE A 471 3.54 -19.31 0.90
CA ILE A 471 3.31 -20.12 -0.31
C ILE A 471 3.57 -19.29 -1.57
N TRP A 472 3.09 -18.05 -1.61
CA TRP A 472 3.28 -17.18 -2.77
C TRP A 472 4.72 -16.75 -2.95
N LEU A 473 5.42 -16.42 -1.86
CA LEU A 473 6.82 -16.01 -1.90
C LEU A 473 7.71 -17.12 -2.44
N THR A 474 7.58 -18.32 -1.89
CA THR A 474 8.39 -19.49 -2.29
C THR A 474 8.14 -19.87 -3.75
N ARG A 475 6.88 -19.81 -4.21
CA ARG A 475 6.54 -20.00 -5.62
C ARG A 475 7.12 -18.91 -6.52
N TYR A 476 6.98 -17.65 -6.12
CA TYR A 476 7.47 -16.52 -6.91
C TYR A 476 9.00 -16.51 -6.99
N GLN A 477 9.69 -16.82 -5.90
CA GLN A 477 11.14 -17.03 -5.87
C GLN A 477 11.55 -18.12 -6.87
N LYS A 478 10.88 -19.29 -6.86
CA LYS A 478 11.16 -20.38 -7.80
C LYS A 478 10.94 -19.97 -9.26
N GLU A 479 9.80 -19.35 -9.56
CA GLU A 479 9.48 -18.87 -10.92
C GLU A 479 10.51 -17.85 -11.41
N LEU A 480 10.94 -16.92 -10.55
CA LEU A 480 11.98 -15.95 -10.90
C LEU A 480 13.34 -16.62 -11.09
N SER A 481 13.74 -17.53 -10.20
CA SER A 481 15.01 -18.24 -10.31
C SER A 481 15.10 -19.04 -11.61
N GLU A 482 14.00 -19.72 -11.99
CA GLU A 482 13.90 -20.46 -13.26
C GLU A 482 13.87 -19.54 -14.49
N THR A 483 13.18 -18.40 -14.41
CA THR A 483 13.06 -17.44 -15.52
C THR A 483 14.39 -16.75 -15.82
N TYR A 484 15.16 -16.46 -14.78
CA TYR A 484 16.34 -15.62 -14.85
C TYR A 484 17.67 -16.39 -14.71
N ASP A 485 17.58 -17.72 -14.59
CA ASP A 485 18.69 -18.66 -14.30
C ASP A 485 19.61 -18.14 -13.20
N TRP A 486 19.00 -17.67 -12.10
CA TRP A 486 19.68 -16.94 -11.04
C TRP A 486 19.18 -17.36 -9.67
N GLU A 487 20.07 -17.38 -8.68
CA GLU A 487 19.66 -17.68 -7.31
C GLU A 487 19.18 -16.42 -6.60
N ILE A 488 17.88 -16.37 -6.37
CA ILE A 488 17.20 -15.22 -5.77
C ILE A 488 16.93 -15.51 -4.30
N GLN A 489 17.31 -14.58 -3.42
CA GLN A 489 17.06 -14.71 -1.99
C GLN A 489 15.58 -14.46 -1.67
N PRO A 490 15.04 -15.08 -0.61
CA PRO A 490 13.67 -14.84 -0.17
C PRO A 490 13.36 -13.36 0.07
N GLU A 491 14.29 -12.58 0.60
CA GLU A 491 14.16 -11.14 0.89
C GLU A 491 14.02 -10.33 -0.40
N ALA A 492 14.90 -10.61 -1.37
CA ALA A 492 14.88 -9.98 -2.67
C ALA A 492 13.59 -10.34 -3.45
N ALA A 493 13.16 -11.60 -3.36
CA ALA A 493 11.88 -12.05 -3.90
C ALA A 493 10.69 -11.37 -3.21
N LEU A 494 10.78 -11.12 -1.90
CA LEU A 494 9.74 -10.46 -1.09
C LEU A 494 9.59 -8.99 -1.48
N ASP A 495 10.70 -8.26 -1.63
CA ASP A 495 10.73 -6.88 -2.12
C ASP A 495 10.11 -6.77 -3.52
N SER A 496 10.50 -7.66 -4.44
CA SER A 496 9.92 -7.68 -5.79
C SER A 496 8.45 -8.09 -5.77
N LEU A 497 8.04 -9.02 -4.90
CA LEU A 497 6.63 -9.41 -4.77
C LEU A 497 5.80 -8.21 -4.27
N ALA A 498 6.32 -7.46 -3.27
CA ALA A 498 5.72 -6.23 -2.78
C ALA A 498 5.61 -5.16 -3.90
N ALA A 499 6.68 -4.95 -4.66
CA ALA A 499 6.73 -4.01 -5.78
C ALA A 499 5.82 -4.43 -6.96
N ALA A 500 5.77 -5.72 -7.29
CA ALA A 500 4.96 -6.28 -8.37
C ALA A 500 3.45 -6.26 -8.05
N TYR A 501 3.08 -6.45 -6.78
CA TYR A 501 1.68 -6.40 -6.35
C TYR A 501 1.18 -4.97 -6.07
N SER A 502 2.03 -4.10 -5.50
CA SER A 502 1.72 -2.66 -5.44
C SER A 502 1.54 -2.06 -6.84
N SER A 503 2.26 -2.58 -7.84
CA SER A 503 2.09 -2.23 -9.27
C SER A 503 0.98 -2.98 -10.02
N ARG A 504 0.22 -3.91 -9.41
CA ARG A 504 -1.00 -4.45 -10.06
C ARG A 504 -2.14 -3.42 -10.14
N LEU A 505 -2.09 -2.35 -9.36
CA LEU A 505 -2.88 -1.13 -9.59
C LEU A 505 -2.48 -0.42 -10.91
N ILE A 506 -1.26 -0.65 -11.41
CA ILE A 506 -0.68 -0.10 -12.65
C ILE A 506 -0.94 -1.02 -13.87
N GLN A 507 -1.13 -2.33 -13.68
CA GLN A 507 -1.46 -3.25 -14.80
C GLN A 507 -2.79 -2.91 -15.50
N ARG A 508 -3.75 -2.30 -14.80
CA ARG A 508 -5.00 -1.80 -15.41
C ARG A 508 -4.77 -0.61 -16.37
N TRP A 509 -3.63 0.07 -16.25
CA TRP A 509 -3.23 1.19 -17.10
C TRP A 509 -2.36 0.78 -18.31
N ARG A 510 -1.86 -0.47 -18.39
CA ARG A 510 -1.05 -0.96 -19.53
C ARG A 510 -1.83 -1.15 -20.83
N ARG A 511 -3.17 -1.18 -20.80
CA ARG A 511 -3.98 -1.37 -22.02
C ARG A 511 -4.16 -0.11 -22.87
N VAL A 512 -3.78 1.08 -22.39
CA VAL A 512 -4.05 2.36 -23.09
C VAL A 512 -2.78 3.03 -23.65
N ARG A 513 -1.56 2.53 -23.36
CA ARG A 513 -0.34 3.30 -23.61
C ARG A 513 0.73 2.57 -24.43
N ASN A 514 0.45 2.28 -25.69
CA ASN A 514 1.42 1.69 -26.63
C ASN A 514 1.83 2.59 -27.82
N LYS A 515 1.78 3.93 -27.69
CA LYS A 515 2.22 4.80 -28.81
C LYS A 515 3.06 6.04 -28.49
N ILE A 516 3.38 6.37 -27.22
CA ILE A 516 3.97 7.70 -26.91
C ILE A 516 5.18 7.67 -25.92
N PHE A 517 5.69 6.53 -25.44
CA PHE A 517 6.88 6.54 -24.56
C PHE A 517 7.90 5.44 -24.89
N PRO A 518 9.22 5.72 -24.86
CA PRO A 518 10.28 4.75 -25.14
C PRO A 518 10.29 3.60 -24.11
N LYS A 519 10.76 2.44 -24.56
CA LYS A 519 10.90 1.19 -23.79
C LYS A 519 12.09 1.30 -22.83
N SER A 520 11.90 1.85 -21.64
CA SER A 520 12.63 1.50 -20.41
C SER A 520 12.07 2.37 -19.29
N LEU A 521 11.11 1.84 -18.53
CA LEU A 521 10.65 2.42 -17.27
C LEU A 521 10.45 1.24 -16.32
N VAL A 522 11.57 0.78 -15.74
CA VAL A 522 11.57 0.15 -14.42
C VAL A 522 11.00 1.20 -13.45
N PRO A 523 10.16 0.85 -12.46
CA PRO A 523 9.68 1.80 -11.48
C PRO A 523 10.88 2.48 -10.82
N SER A 524 11.00 3.80 -10.96
CA SER A 524 12.03 4.55 -10.25
C SER A 524 11.71 4.56 -8.77
N SER A 525 12.61 4.00 -7.96
CA SER A 525 12.58 4.15 -6.51
C SER A 525 12.59 5.64 -6.17
N GLY A 526 11.66 6.07 -5.33
CA GLY A 526 11.58 7.44 -4.83
C GLY A 526 12.74 7.73 -3.86
N ILE A 527 13.13 9.00 -3.77
CA ILE A 527 14.09 9.49 -2.78
C ILE A 527 13.67 9.01 -1.37
N GLY A 528 14.58 8.29 -0.71
CA GLY A 528 14.38 7.74 0.64
C GLY A 528 13.59 6.43 0.75
N ASP A 529 13.34 5.74 -0.35
CA ASP A 529 12.74 4.39 -0.32
C ASP A 529 13.69 3.34 0.30
N TRP A 530 14.99 3.44 0.04
CA TRP A 530 16.01 2.58 0.65
C TRP A 530 16.05 2.74 2.17
N ARG A 531 16.10 3.98 2.68
CA ARG A 531 15.97 4.26 4.13
C ARG A 531 14.66 3.73 4.68
N ARG A 532 13.52 3.95 4.00
CA ARG A 532 12.21 3.45 4.46
C ARG A 532 12.15 1.92 4.62
N GLN A 533 12.90 1.19 3.80
CA GLN A 533 13.04 -0.27 3.91
C GLN A 533 13.90 -0.70 5.10
N HIS A 534 14.86 0.13 5.54
CA HIS A 534 15.86 -0.20 6.57
C HIS A 534 15.74 0.67 7.84
N LEU A 535 14.59 1.30 8.09
CA LEU A 535 14.47 2.47 9.00
C LEU A 535 14.59 2.17 10.50
N ILE A 536 14.87 0.95 10.93
CA ILE A 536 15.24 0.66 12.32
C ILE A 536 16.25 -0.49 12.34
N PRO A 537 17.54 -0.26 12.02
CA PRO A 537 18.54 -1.27 12.33
C PRO A 537 18.63 -1.30 13.86
N ARG A 538 18.12 -2.38 14.47
CA ARG A 538 18.68 -2.82 15.74
C ARG A 538 20.16 -3.10 15.49
N LYS A 539 20.98 -3.06 16.54
CA LYS A 539 22.45 -3.25 16.55
C LYS A 539 22.97 -4.54 15.87
N GLU A 540 22.09 -5.36 15.30
CA GLU A 540 22.30 -6.71 14.79
C GLU A 540 21.90 -6.90 13.31
N GLU A 541 21.33 -5.91 12.60
CA GLU A 541 20.87 -6.10 11.21
C GLU A 541 21.96 -5.84 10.14
N GLN A 542 22.15 -6.82 9.24
CA GLN A 542 23.00 -6.78 8.04
C GLN A 542 22.23 -6.05 6.92
N ILE A 543 22.77 -4.95 6.39
CA ILE A 543 22.09 -4.15 5.34
C ILE A 543 22.57 -4.54 3.93
N PHE A 544 23.80 -5.06 3.81
CA PHE A 544 24.35 -5.48 2.51
C PHE A 544 24.33 -7.00 2.36
N SER A 545 23.18 -7.66 2.41
CA SER A 545 23.10 -9.13 2.38
C SER A 545 23.57 -9.76 1.05
N GLY A 546 23.37 -9.06 -0.07
CA GLY A 546 23.87 -9.46 -1.39
C GLY A 546 24.63 -8.34 -2.10
N ILE A 547 25.85 -8.63 -2.52
CA ILE A 547 26.69 -7.71 -3.28
C ILE A 547 26.77 -8.19 -4.74
N LEU A 548 26.38 -7.32 -5.67
CA LEU A 548 26.58 -7.55 -7.10
C LEU A 548 27.85 -6.81 -7.52
N VAL A 549 28.79 -7.50 -8.16
CA VAL A 549 30.03 -6.89 -8.66
C VAL A 549 30.22 -7.13 -10.15
N THR A 550 30.55 -6.09 -10.91
CA THR A 550 30.86 -6.22 -12.34
C THR A 550 32.31 -6.64 -12.54
N ILE A 551 32.54 -7.66 -13.36
CA ILE A 551 33.88 -8.02 -13.82
C ILE A 551 33.96 -7.91 -15.35
N ASN A 552 35.03 -7.31 -15.85
CA ASN A 552 35.31 -7.14 -17.28
C ASN A 552 36.54 -7.95 -17.74
N GLY A 553 37.07 -8.82 -16.87
CA GLY A 553 38.29 -9.60 -17.11
C GLY A 553 39.59 -8.78 -17.15
N MET A 554 39.54 -7.49 -16.83
CA MET A 554 40.70 -6.59 -16.75
C MET A 554 41.09 -6.33 -15.30
N GLU A 555 42.32 -5.88 -15.05
CA GLU A 555 42.87 -5.59 -13.71
C GLU A 555 41.92 -4.76 -12.83
N HIS A 556 41.29 -3.74 -13.41
CA HIS A 556 40.36 -2.85 -12.70
C HIS A 556 39.06 -3.56 -12.28
N GLY A 557 38.54 -4.49 -13.09
CA GLY A 557 37.39 -5.32 -12.74
C GLY A 557 37.68 -6.27 -11.58
N TRP A 558 38.92 -6.80 -11.52
CA TRP A 558 39.37 -7.63 -10.40
C TRP A 558 39.55 -6.82 -9.11
N LYS A 559 40.01 -5.57 -9.19
CA LYS A 559 40.02 -4.65 -8.03
C LYS A 559 38.62 -4.41 -7.45
N ALA A 560 37.60 -4.30 -8.31
CA ALA A 560 36.22 -4.18 -7.86
C ALA A 560 35.75 -5.44 -7.12
N LEU A 561 36.14 -6.63 -7.59
CA LEU A 561 35.88 -7.91 -6.91
C LEU A 561 36.58 -7.98 -5.55
N GLU A 562 37.86 -7.61 -5.48
CA GLU A 562 38.62 -7.58 -4.22
C GLU A 562 37.96 -6.65 -3.19
N GLN A 563 37.55 -5.45 -3.61
CA GLN A 563 36.83 -4.52 -2.73
C GLN A 563 35.47 -5.08 -2.28
N ALA A 564 34.73 -5.74 -3.17
CA ALA A 564 33.46 -6.38 -2.84
C ALA A 564 33.62 -7.52 -1.83
N MET A 565 34.68 -8.33 -1.95
CA MET A 565 35.01 -9.40 -1.02
C MET A 565 35.30 -8.86 0.38
N ARG A 566 36.10 -7.78 0.50
CA ARG A 566 36.38 -7.13 1.79
C ARG A 566 35.10 -6.65 2.49
N ILE A 567 34.17 -6.07 1.73
CA ILE A 567 32.86 -5.66 2.27
C ILE A 567 32.05 -6.88 2.70
N ALA A 568 32.06 -7.94 1.89
CA ALA A 568 31.36 -9.18 2.20
C ALA A 568 31.91 -9.91 3.44
N GLU A 569 33.19 -9.78 3.77
CA GLU A 569 33.77 -10.31 5.02
C GLU A 569 33.22 -9.59 6.25
N ILE A 570 33.09 -8.26 6.19
CA ILE A 570 32.55 -7.45 7.29
C ILE A 570 31.06 -7.73 7.51
N GLU A 571 30.34 -7.91 6.40
CA GLU A 571 28.89 -8.06 6.41
C GLU A 571 28.42 -9.52 6.48
N ASN A 572 29.31 -10.50 6.22
CA ASN A 572 28.97 -11.90 5.98
C ASN A 572 27.97 -12.06 4.81
N SER A 573 28.35 -11.52 3.65
CA SER A 573 27.45 -11.38 2.50
C SER A 573 27.81 -12.32 1.36
N ARG A 574 26.80 -12.66 0.55
CA ARG A 574 27.04 -13.32 -0.73
C ARG A 574 27.54 -12.32 -1.77
N VAL A 575 28.41 -12.77 -2.65
CA VAL A 575 28.94 -11.96 -3.76
C VAL A 575 28.58 -12.61 -5.07
N ALA A 576 27.79 -11.91 -5.87
CA ALA A 576 27.51 -12.29 -7.25
C ALA A 576 28.41 -11.49 -8.19
N ALA A 577 29.41 -12.15 -8.78
CA ALA A 577 30.22 -11.59 -9.84
C ALA A 577 29.50 -11.74 -11.18
N LEU A 578 29.34 -10.64 -11.92
CA LEU A 578 28.65 -10.61 -13.20
C LEU A 578 29.58 -10.09 -14.30
N HIS A 579 29.76 -10.90 -15.32
CA HIS A 579 30.34 -10.49 -16.59
C HIS A 579 29.25 -10.39 -17.66
N VAL A 580 29.17 -9.25 -18.34
CA VAL A 580 28.21 -9.03 -19.43
C VAL A 580 28.95 -8.86 -20.74
N ARG A 581 28.88 -9.88 -21.60
CA ARG A 581 29.49 -9.89 -22.92
C ARG A 581 28.76 -8.92 -23.84
N GLN A 582 29.49 -8.01 -24.47
CA GLN A 582 28.93 -7.08 -25.46
C GLN A 582 29.21 -7.59 -26.87
N SER A 583 28.15 -7.91 -27.62
CA SER A 583 28.21 -8.54 -28.95
C SER A 583 28.96 -7.75 -30.05
N GLU A 584 29.43 -6.54 -29.78
CA GLU A 584 30.07 -5.63 -30.75
C GLU A 584 31.57 -5.38 -30.49
N PHE A 585 32.18 -5.96 -29.45
CA PHE A 585 33.59 -5.71 -29.09
C PHE A 585 34.53 -6.85 -29.50
N GLU A 586 35.37 -6.60 -30.53
CA GLU A 586 36.56 -7.42 -30.80
C GLU A 586 37.59 -7.17 -29.70
N GLY A 587 37.62 -8.02 -28.67
CA GLY A 587 38.56 -7.93 -27.55
C GLY A 587 38.05 -8.41 -26.19
N ASP A 588 36.79 -8.87 -26.10
CA ASP A 588 36.24 -9.41 -24.86
C ASP A 588 36.99 -10.70 -24.44
N PRO A 589 37.48 -10.82 -23.19
CA PRO A 589 38.14 -12.03 -22.71
C PRO A 589 37.23 -13.26 -22.86
N LYS A 590 37.85 -14.43 -23.13
CA LYS A 590 37.07 -15.66 -23.26
C LYS A 590 36.47 -16.04 -21.91
N GLU A 591 35.26 -16.59 -21.93
CA GLU A 591 34.57 -17.07 -20.73
C GLU A 591 35.44 -17.99 -19.87
N GLY A 592 36.20 -18.89 -20.51
CA GLY A 592 37.12 -19.78 -19.80
C GLY A 592 38.26 -19.07 -19.06
N ASP A 593 38.75 -17.94 -19.58
CA ASP A 593 39.82 -17.16 -18.95
C ASP A 593 39.28 -16.43 -17.72
N ILE A 594 38.06 -15.86 -17.82
CA ILE A 594 37.36 -15.21 -16.70
C ILE A 594 37.04 -16.21 -15.59
N MET A 595 36.56 -17.41 -15.94
CA MET A 595 36.26 -18.45 -14.96
C MET A 595 37.51 -18.93 -14.23
N ALA A 596 38.64 -19.09 -14.94
CA ALA A 596 39.90 -19.53 -14.34
C ALA A 596 40.46 -18.46 -13.39
N GLU A 597 40.51 -17.21 -13.82
CA GLU A 597 40.97 -16.09 -12.99
C GLU A 597 40.04 -15.89 -11.78
N PHE A 598 38.72 -15.94 -11.96
CA PHE A 598 37.78 -15.85 -10.85
C PHE A 598 38.01 -16.97 -9.81
N ALA A 599 38.24 -18.20 -10.26
CA ALA A 599 38.54 -19.32 -9.36
C ALA A 599 39.84 -19.13 -8.57
N GLU A 600 40.85 -18.49 -9.16
CA GLU A 600 42.10 -18.12 -8.49
C GLU A 600 41.88 -16.99 -7.47
N GLN A 601 41.13 -15.95 -7.83
CA GLN A 601 40.84 -14.80 -6.96
C GLN A 601 40.04 -15.17 -5.71
N ILE A 602 39.17 -16.19 -5.79
CA ILE A 602 38.38 -16.65 -4.64
C ILE A 602 39.07 -17.77 -3.83
N GLN A 603 40.26 -18.22 -4.23
CA GLN A 603 40.92 -19.35 -3.61
C GLN A 603 41.26 -19.05 -2.14
N GLY A 604 40.66 -19.81 -1.21
CA GLY A 604 40.87 -19.64 0.23
C GLY A 604 39.87 -18.70 0.93
N SER A 605 38.86 -18.20 0.21
CA SER A 605 37.72 -17.48 0.80
C SER A 605 36.64 -18.46 1.28
N ASP A 606 36.05 -18.17 2.45
CA ASP A 606 34.88 -18.89 2.99
C ASP A 606 33.53 -18.23 2.60
N LEU A 607 33.56 -17.18 1.77
CA LEU A 607 32.37 -16.44 1.34
C LEU A 607 31.55 -17.18 0.27
N ASP A 608 30.24 -16.96 0.24
CA ASP A 608 29.35 -17.45 -0.83
C ASP A 608 29.52 -16.60 -2.11
N LEU A 609 30.45 -17.02 -2.97
CA LEU A 609 30.81 -16.34 -4.22
C LEU A 609 30.29 -17.12 -5.44
N LYS A 610 29.57 -16.44 -6.34
CA LYS A 610 29.08 -17.01 -7.61
C LYS A 610 29.38 -16.13 -8.80
N LEU A 611 29.86 -16.75 -9.87
CA LEU A 611 30.11 -16.10 -11.16
C LEU A 611 28.95 -16.35 -12.12
N TYR A 612 28.49 -15.27 -12.75
CA TYR A 612 27.46 -15.27 -13.77
C TYR A 612 27.98 -14.63 -15.05
N LEU A 613 27.72 -15.30 -16.17
CA LEU A 613 28.10 -14.86 -17.51
C LEU A 613 26.82 -14.63 -18.32
N GLU A 614 26.61 -13.39 -18.77
CA GLU A 614 25.42 -13.00 -19.54
C GLU A 614 25.80 -12.25 -20.82
N GLU A 615 24.90 -12.22 -21.81
CA GLU A 615 25.05 -11.41 -23.02
C GLU A 615 24.00 -10.29 -23.04
N GLY A 616 24.41 -9.06 -23.37
CA GLY A 616 23.45 -7.95 -23.53
C GLY A 616 24.03 -6.56 -23.29
N ASP A 617 23.13 -5.59 -23.09
CA ASP A 617 23.50 -4.24 -22.67
C ASP A 617 23.85 -4.24 -21.17
N LEU A 618 25.05 -3.74 -20.84
CA LEU A 618 25.57 -3.75 -19.48
C LEU A 618 24.67 -3.01 -18.49
N VAL A 619 24.13 -1.83 -18.87
CA VAL A 619 23.34 -1.00 -17.96
C VAL A 619 21.97 -1.62 -17.71
N ASP A 620 21.32 -2.12 -18.77
CA ASP A 620 20.03 -2.81 -18.65
C ASP A 620 20.15 -4.09 -17.83
N THR A 621 21.21 -4.88 -18.04
CA THR A 621 21.45 -6.11 -17.26
C THR A 621 21.73 -5.74 -15.81
N LEU A 622 22.63 -4.79 -15.53
CA LEU A 622 22.93 -4.38 -14.16
C LEU A 622 21.71 -3.82 -13.44
N THR A 623 20.88 -3.01 -14.10
CA THR A 623 19.67 -2.46 -13.49
C THR A 623 18.67 -3.55 -13.12
N LYS A 624 18.51 -4.59 -13.96
CA LYS A 624 17.64 -5.73 -13.65
C LYS A 624 18.18 -6.58 -12.51
N ARG A 625 19.51 -6.78 -12.44
CA ARG A 625 20.18 -7.61 -11.43
C ARG A 625 20.34 -6.89 -10.09
N ALA A 626 20.50 -5.57 -10.10
CA ALA A 626 20.57 -4.73 -8.91
C ALA A 626 19.29 -4.75 -8.07
N LEU A 627 18.13 -5.12 -8.64
CA LEU A 627 16.89 -5.30 -7.86
C LEU A 627 17.02 -6.39 -6.78
N TRP A 628 17.88 -7.39 -7.03
CA TRP A 628 18.02 -8.59 -6.19
C TRP A 628 19.23 -8.56 -5.25
N ASN A 629 19.92 -7.43 -5.21
CA ASN A 629 21.14 -7.21 -4.44
C ASN A 629 21.03 -5.85 -3.72
N ASP A 630 21.84 -5.66 -2.69
CA ASP A 630 21.76 -4.51 -1.79
C ASP A 630 22.84 -3.47 -2.06
N LEU A 631 23.95 -3.90 -2.67
CA LEU A 631 25.07 -3.06 -3.12
C LEU A 631 25.49 -3.47 -4.53
N LEU A 632 25.66 -2.50 -5.42
CA LEU A 632 26.29 -2.72 -6.72
C LEU A 632 27.70 -2.12 -6.73
N VAL A 633 28.70 -2.96 -6.95
CA VAL A 633 30.12 -2.59 -7.01
C VAL A 633 30.59 -2.65 -8.46
N PHE A 634 31.26 -1.61 -8.92
CA PHE A 634 31.79 -1.58 -10.28
C PHE A 634 33.13 -0.85 -10.36
N SER A 635 33.93 -1.25 -11.34
CA SER A 635 35.22 -0.62 -11.63
C SER A 635 35.01 0.72 -12.34
N LEU A 636 35.81 1.72 -11.98
CA LEU A 636 35.82 3.00 -12.67
C LEU A 636 37.03 3.12 -13.61
N GLU A 637 36.80 3.06 -14.92
CA GLU A 637 37.85 3.27 -15.91
C GLU A 637 38.11 4.79 -16.07
N HIS A 638 39.31 5.25 -15.72
CA HIS A 638 39.73 6.61 -16.03
C HIS A 638 40.19 6.69 -17.51
N PRO A 639 39.48 7.38 -18.41
CA PRO A 639 39.95 7.52 -19.79
C PRO A 639 41.21 8.39 -19.83
N PRO A 640 42.24 8.05 -20.64
CA PRO A 640 43.38 8.93 -20.89
C PRO A 640 42.92 10.22 -21.60
N GLU A 641 43.65 11.32 -21.39
CA GLU A 641 43.24 12.70 -21.71
C GLU A 641 42.89 12.98 -23.19
N ASP A 642 43.24 12.10 -24.14
CA ASP A 642 43.26 12.40 -25.58
C ASP A 642 42.25 11.66 -26.50
N ARG A 643 41.11 11.17 -25.98
CA ARG A 643 40.00 10.70 -26.85
C ARG A 643 38.63 11.21 -26.43
N PRO A 644 37.71 11.54 -27.37
CA PRO A 644 36.40 12.08 -27.04
C PRO A 644 35.57 11.05 -26.26
N ALA A 645 35.52 11.25 -24.95
CA ALA A 645 34.83 10.47 -23.93
C ALA A 645 33.30 10.57 -24.02
N SER A 646 32.70 9.99 -25.06
CA SER A 646 31.25 10.07 -25.31
C SER A 646 30.43 8.85 -24.84
N ARG A 647 31.04 7.67 -24.65
CA ARG A 647 30.31 6.42 -24.32
C ARG A 647 30.24 6.05 -22.83
N LEU A 648 31.34 6.19 -22.07
CA LEU A 648 31.34 5.94 -20.61
C LEU A 648 30.43 6.93 -19.84
N ARG A 649 30.28 8.17 -20.36
CA ARG A 649 29.41 9.19 -19.76
C ARG A 649 27.93 8.81 -19.80
N SER A 650 27.45 8.11 -20.83
CA SER A 650 26.04 7.75 -20.93
C SER A 650 25.72 6.53 -20.08
N GLY A 651 26.61 5.52 -20.04
CA GLY A 651 26.36 4.26 -19.34
C GLY A 651 26.34 4.40 -17.82
N ILE A 652 27.42 4.92 -17.22
CA ILE A 652 27.55 5.07 -15.76
C ILE A 652 26.54 6.07 -15.22
N ARG A 653 26.31 7.19 -15.92
CA ARG A 653 25.28 8.16 -15.54
C ARG A 653 23.89 7.53 -15.56
N THR A 654 23.57 6.77 -16.60
CA THR A 654 22.27 6.07 -16.68
C THR A 654 22.14 5.04 -15.57
N LEU A 655 23.22 4.32 -15.24
CA LEU A 655 23.24 3.38 -14.12
C LEU A 655 22.98 4.08 -12.78
N ILE A 656 23.67 5.19 -12.48
CA ILE A 656 23.44 5.99 -11.27
C ILE A 656 22.03 6.60 -11.27
N GLN A 657 21.46 6.95 -12.42
CA GLN A 657 20.09 7.49 -12.46
C GLN A 657 18.99 6.42 -12.35
N SER A 658 19.29 5.18 -12.73
CA SER A 658 18.29 4.10 -12.87
C SER A 658 18.41 3.03 -11.77
N CYS A 659 19.56 2.93 -11.10
CA CYS A 659 19.80 1.95 -10.04
C CYS A 659 19.06 2.37 -8.76
N PRO A 660 18.25 1.49 -8.16
CA PRO A 660 17.53 1.79 -6.93
C PRO A 660 18.35 1.52 -5.65
N ARG A 661 19.59 1.02 -5.78
CA ARG A 661 20.45 0.58 -4.67
C ARG A 661 21.74 1.40 -4.60
N PRO A 662 22.38 1.51 -3.41
CA PRO A 662 23.71 2.09 -3.29
C PRO A 662 24.70 1.52 -4.30
N LEU A 663 25.58 2.40 -4.78
CA LEU A 663 26.55 2.12 -5.82
C LEU A 663 27.96 2.40 -5.30
N LEU A 664 28.89 1.47 -5.45
CA LEU A 664 30.29 1.66 -5.11
C LEU A 664 31.13 1.65 -6.38
N ALA A 665 31.67 2.81 -6.74
CA ALA A 665 32.68 2.93 -7.78
C ALA A 665 34.08 2.69 -7.19
N VAL A 666 34.84 1.77 -7.77
CA VAL A 666 36.15 1.33 -7.25
C VAL A 666 37.25 1.64 -8.27
N PRO A 667 37.99 2.76 -8.11
CA PRO A 667 39.21 3.02 -8.89
C PRO A 667 40.45 2.32 -8.29
N ALA A 668 40.47 2.11 -6.97
CA ALA A 668 41.51 1.42 -6.23
C ALA A 668 40.92 0.73 -5.00
N VAL A 669 41.60 -0.32 -4.51
CA VAL A 669 41.17 -1.06 -3.31
C VAL A 669 41.68 -0.35 -2.07
N THR A 670 40.82 -0.22 -1.06
CA THR A 670 41.13 0.42 0.22
C THR A 670 40.51 -0.35 1.38
N GLU A 671 40.96 -0.06 2.59
CA GLU A 671 40.36 -0.62 3.83
C GLU A 671 38.98 -0.05 4.13
N MET A 672 38.59 1.07 3.50
CA MET A 672 37.37 1.82 3.79
C MET A 672 37.18 2.12 5.29
N SER A 673 38.25 2.56 5.94
CA SER A 673 38.32 2.78 7.40
C SER A 673 38.01 4.23 7.81
N HIS A 674 38.16 5.20 6.90
CA HIS A 674 37.91 6.62 7.15
C HIS A 674 37.15 7.27 5.99
N GLY A 675 35.83 7.38 6.17
CA GLY A 675 34.92 7.92 5.17
C GLY A 675 34.83 9.45 5.19
N LEU A 676 34.83 10.06 4.01
CA LEU A 676 34.52 11.48 3.80
C LEU A 676 33.12 11.65 3.19
N LEU A 677 32.16 12.11 3.98
CA LEU A 677 30.81 12.41 3.52
C LEU A 677 30.70 13.85 3.00
N ALA A 678 30.39 14.00 1.72
CA ALA A 678 30.00 15.28 1.15
C ALA A 678 28.53 15.60 1.48
N PHE A 679 28.30 16.68 2.23
CA PHE A 679 26.99 17.00 2.79
C PHE A 679 26.56 18.44 2.46
N ASP A 680 25.42 18.58 1.78
CA ASP A 680 24.83 19.86 1.39
C ASP A 680 23.40 20.05 1.95
N GLY A 681 22.90 19.10 2.75
CA GLY A 681 21.54 19.11 3.28
C GLY A 681 20.46 18.73 2.26
N SER A 682 20.84 18.38 1.02
CA SER A 682 19.91 17.86 0.03
C SER A 682 19.36 16.50 0.48
N PRO A 683 18.16 16.09 0.00
CA PRO A 683 17.61 14.78 0.31
C PRO A 683 18.58 13.62 0.03
N LYS A 684 19.39 13.69 -1.02
CA LYS A 684 20.38 12.64 -1.37
C LYS A 684 21.56 12.62 -0.40
N SER A 685 22.06 13.78 0.01
CA SER A 685 23.12 13.86 1.04
C SER A 685 22.63 13.39 2.42
N ILE A 686 21.33 13.54 2.70
CA ILE A 686 20.69 13.00 3.89
C ILE A 686 20.66 11.46 3.83
N GLU A 687 20.33 10.85 2.70
CA GLU A 687 20.41 9.38 2.53
C GLU A 687 21.85 8.88 2.72
N ALA A 688 22.84 9.59 2.18
CA ALA A 688 24.25 9.30 2.41
C ALA A 688 24.66 9.43 3.89
N LEU A 689 24.09 10.41 4.63
CA LEU A 689 24.31 10.56 6.07
C LEU A 689 23.75 9.37 6.87
N TYR A 690 22.57 8.86 6.51
CA TYR A 690 21.99 7.69 7.16
C TYR A 690 22.84 6.44 6.96
N LEU A 691 23.29 6.19 5.73
CA LEU A 691 24.21 5.08 5.45
C LEU A 691 25.53 5.26 6.18
N SER A 692 26.07 6.48 6.24
CA SER A 692 27.31 6.77 6.97
C SER A 692 27.21 6.40 8.45
N ALA A 693 26.08 6.68 9.10
CA ALA A 693 25.88 6.30 10.50
C ALA A 693 25.92 4.77 10.70
N TYR A 694 25.35 4.01 9.76
CA TYR A 694 25.46 2.55 9.75
C TYR A 694 26.89 2.08 9.60
N LEU A 695 27.66 2.67 8.66
CA LEU A 695 29.07 2.32 8.46
C LEU A 695 29.92 2.59 9.71
N VAL A 696 29.66 3.67 10.44
CA VAL A 696 30.35 3.92 11.72
C VAL A 696 30.01 2.85 12.75
N GLU A 697 28.71 2.55 12.94
CA GLU A 697 28.25 1.62 13.97
C GLU A 697 28.63 0.16 13.69
N LYS A 698 28.57 -0.27 12.41
CA LYS A 698 28.80 -1.65 11.98
C LYS A 698 30.25 -1.93 11.58
N TRP A 699 30.87 -1.04 10.80
CA TRP A 699 32.23 -1.25 10.27
C TRP A 699 33.29 -0.57 11.15
N GLY A 700 32.90 0.26 12.12
CA GLY A 700 33.84 1.02 12.94
C GLY A 700 34.54 2.15 12.18
N VAL A 701 33.94 2.62 11.08
CA VAL A 701 34.50 3.66 10.22
C VAL A 701 34.65 4.98 10.99
N LYS A 702 35.79 5.66 10.83
CA LYS A 702 35.94 7.06 11.22
C LYS A 702 35.23 7.95 10.20
N LEU A 703 34.42 8.92 10.67
CA LEU A 703 33.62 9.77 9.78
C LEU A 703 34.09 11.23 9.79
N THR A 704 34.34 11.77 8.59
CA THR A 704 34.51 13.22 8.36
C THR A 704 33.41 13.72 7.44
N LEU A 705 32.76 14.82 7.80
CA LEU A 705 31.77 15.50 6.97
C LEU A 705 32.36 16.78 6.38
N VAL A 706 32.12 17.00 5.10
CA VAL A 706 32.55 18.20 4.38
C VAL A 706 31.39 18.91 3.69
N THR A 707 31.36 20.23 3.80
CA THR A 707 30.46 21.08 3.01
C THR A 707 31.23 22.23 2.37
N ALA A 708 30.82 22.63 1.17
CA ALA A 708 31.36 23.78 0.47
C ALA A 708 30.35 24.93 0.49
N LEU A 709 30.72 26.04 1.12
CA LEU A 709 29.86 27.21 1.27
C LEU A 709 30.02 28.14 0.05
N GLN A 710 28.93 28.74 -0.42
CA GLN A 710 28.98 29.66 -1.57
C GLN A 710 29.42 31.08 -1.17
N ASP A 711 29.09 31.53 0.04
CA ASP A 711 29.50 32.83 0.58
C ASP A 711 29.62 32.79 2.12
N SER A 712 30.46 33.66 2.66
CA SER A 712 30.67 33.92 4.09
C SER A 712 29.42 34.40 4.85
N SER A 713 28.34 34.74 4.13
CA SER A 713 27.09 35.29 4.67
C SER A 713 25.96 34.26 4.85
N GLU A 714 26.18 32.98 4.51
CA GLU A 714 25.21 31.91 4.74
C GLU A 714 24.91 31.76 6.24
N ARG A 715 23.66 32.04 6.63
CA ARG A 715 23.23 32.06 8.05
C ARG A 715 23.09 30.66 8.67
N VAL A 716 23.08 29.59 7.88
CA VAL A 716 22.85 28.21 8.35
C VAL A 716 23.81 27.28 7.62
N ASN A 717 24.70 26.64 8.35
CA ASN A 717 25.61 25.63 7.81
C ASN A 717 24.87 24.28 7.74
N PRO A 718 24.78 23.62 6.56
CA PRO A 718 24.13 22.31 6.45
C PRO A 718 24.65 21.28 7.47
N LEU A 719 25.94 21.34 7.81
CA LEU A 719 26.57 20.43 8.77
C LEU A 719 25.96 20.49 10.17
N ASP A 720 25.30 21.60 10.56
CA ASP A 720 24.66 21.69 11.87
C ASP A 720 23.48 20.70 12.00
N SER A 721 22.76 20.45 10.90
CA SER A 721 21.68 19.44 10.87
C SER A 721 22.22 18.02 10.96
N ALA A 722 23.34 17.74 10.27
CA ALA A 722 24.01 16.45 10.34
C ALA A 722 24.63 16.20 11.72
N ARG A 723 25.16 17.25 12.36
CA ARG A 723 25.69 17.19 13.72
C ARG A 723 24.62 16.76 14.73
N GLY A 724 23.46 17.40 14.72
CA GLY A 724 22.35 17.01 15.61
C GLY A 724 21.90 15.56 15.41
N TYR A 725 21.91 15.05 14.18
CA TYR A 725 21.57 13.66 13.89
C TYR A 725 22.61 12.65 14.43
N LEU A 726 23.90 12.92 14.21
CA LEU A 726 24.98 12.03 14.64
C LEU A 726 25.19 12.06 16.17
N GLU A 727 25.08 13.24 16.80
CA GLU A 727 25.15 13.39 18.26
C GLU A 727 24.02 12.63 18.97
N ALA A 728 22.80 12.64 18.42
CA ALA A 728 21.68 11.87 18.95
C ALA A 728 21.90 10.35 18.93
N ARG A 729 22.87 9.87 18.14
CA ARG A 729 23.30 8.47 18.05
C ARG A 729 24.64 8.19 18.73
N GLU A 730 25.18 9.17 19.45
CA GLU A 730 26.50 9.09 20.11
C GLU A 730 27.66 8.82 19.12
N ILE A 731 27.49 9.18 17.84
CA ILE A 731 28.50 9.03 16.80
C ILE A 731 29.41 10.25 16.78
N GLN A 732 30.71 10.04 16.92
CA GLN A 732 31.72 11.10 16.79
C GLN A 732 32.14 11.27 15.33
N ALA A 733 32.09 12.50 14.83
CA ALA A 733 32.53 12.84 13.48
C ALA A 733 33.29 14.18 13.44
N GLU A 734 34.21 14.30 12.49
CA GLU A 734 34.91 15.56 12.21
C GLU A 734 34.09 16.39 11.21
N TYR A 735 33.97 17.70 11.43
CA TYR A 735 33.20 18.60 10.55
C TYR A 735 34.13 19.62 9.89
N PHE A 736 34.03 19.75 8.57
CA PHE A 736 34.85 20.66 7.78
C PHE A 736 33.98 21.48 6.82
N SER A 737 34.05 22.80 6.93
CA SER A 737 33.37 23.72 6.02
C SER A 737 34.36 24.73 5.46
N GLU A 738 34.42 24.85 4.14
CA GLU A 738 35.29 25.82 3.45
C GLU A 738 34.51 26.52 2.32
N ILE A 739 34.84 27.78 2.05
CA ILE A 739 34.25 28.53 0.93
C ILE A 739 34.98 28.13 -0.35
N GLY A 740 34.26 27.70 -1.38
CA GLY A 740 34.86 27.36 -2.66
C GLY A 740 34.02 26.42 -3.51
N SER A 741 34.62 25.92 -4.60
CA SER A 741 34.00 24.90 -5.44
C SER A 741 33.86 23.59 -4.65
N PRO A 742 32.67 22.96 -4.64
CA PRO A 742 32.44 21.69 -3.94
C PRO A 742 33.49 20.62 -4.24
N VAL A 743 33.88 20.47 -5.51
CA VAL A 743 34.87 19.47 -5.93
C VAL A 743 36.24 19.73 -5.29
N GLU A 744 36.70 20.98 -5.33
CA GLU A 744 38.02 21.33 -4.78
C GLU A 744 38.03 21.20 -3.25
N VAL A 745 36.96 21.62 -2.58
CA VAL A 745 36.82 21.51 -1.12
C VAL A 745 36.81 20.03 -0.69
N ILE A 746 36.06 19.17 -1.40
CA ILE A 746 36.00 17.73 -1.11
C ILE A 746 37.37 17.08 -1.35
N LEU A 747 38.03 17.33 -2.49
CA LEU A 747 39.35 16.75 -2.79
C LEU A 747 40.44 17.26 -1.83
N LYS A 748 40.37 18.52 -1.40
CA LYS A 748 41.27 19.07 -0.38
C LYS A 748 41.04 18.41 0.98
N ALA A 749 39.79 18.24 1.39
CA ALA A 749 39.43 17.58 2.65
C ALA A 749 39.90 16.12 2.65
N LYS A 750 39.71 15.40 1.54
CA LYS A 750 40.20 14.03 1.30
C LYS A 750 41.68 13.90 1.66
N ASN A 751 42.52 14.76 1.09
CA ASN A 751 43.97 14.73 1.30
C ASN A 751 44.37 15.19 2.71
N THR A 752 43.74 16.23 3.22
CA THR A 752 44.12 16.85 4.51
C THR A 752 43.75 15.97 5.70
N ARG A 753 42.72 15.13 5.56
CA ARG A 753 42.19 14.29 6.66
C ARG A 753 42.47 12.81 6.48
N SER A 754 43.29 12.45 5.49
CA SER A 754 43.69 11.07 5.21
C SER A 754 42.50 10.10 5.06
N CYS A 755 41.42 10.56 4.45
CA CYS A 755 40.25 9.71 4.18
C CYS A 755 40.58 8.72 3.06
N ASP A 756 40.05 7.49 3.15
CA ASP A 756 40.33 6.40 2.22
C ASP A 756 39.13 6.01 1.35
N PHE A 757 37.94 6.58 1.59
CA PHE A 757 36.81 6.54 0.65
C PHE A 757 35.88 7.75 0.76
N LEU A 758 35.11 8.01 -0.31
CA LEU A 758 34.14 9.10 -0.40
C LEU A 758 32.71 8.57 -0.29
N ILE A 759 31.85 9.33 0.38
CA ILE A 759 30.41 9.07 0.47
C ILE A 759 29.67 10.29 -0.09
N VAL A 760 28.81 10.08 -1.09
CA VAL A 760 28.15 11.15 -1.84
C VAL A 760 26.70 10.80 -2.17
N GLY A 761 25.85 11.83 -2.29
CA GLY A 761 24.51 11.67 -2.86
C GLY A 761 24.55 11.57 -4.40
N GLY A 762 23.64 10.78 -4.99
CA GLY A 762 23.45 10.65 -6.44
C GLY A 762 22.77 11.85 -7.12
N TYR A 763 22.47 11.74 -8.42
CA TYR A 763 21.88 12.85 -9.21
C TYR A 763 20.46 13.26 -8.75
N GLY A 764 20.11 14.54 -8.94
CA GLY A 764 18.81 15.13 -8.58
C GLY A 764 17.77 15.08 -9.71
N TYR A 765 16.52 14.77 -9.38
CA TYR A 765 15.44 14.37 -10.33
C TYR A 765 14.81 15.49 -11.19
N GLN A 766 15.50 16.58 -11.54
CA GLN A 766 14.99 17.60 -12.47
C GLN A 766 15.76 17.62 -13.81
N PRO A 767 15.23 16.98 -14.87
CA PRO A 767 15.93 16.83 -16.17
C PRO A 767 16.25 18.14 -16.89
N VAL A 768 15.55 19.24 -16.57
CA VAL A 768 15.67 20.52 -17.28
C VAL A 768 16.74 21.44 -16.66
N MET A 769 17.22 21.15 -15.44
CA MET A 769 18.27 21.92 -14.75
C MET A 769 19.56 21.10 -14.49
N GLU A 770 19.57 19.80 -14.83
CA GLU A 770 20.71 18.89 -14.61
C GLU A 770 21.99 19.25 -15.39
N LEU A 771 21.92 20.12 -16.41
CA LEU A 771 23.10 20.58 -17.14
C LEU A 771 24.03 21.46 -16.28
N LEU A 772 23.54 21.98 -15.14
CA LEU A 772 24.29 22.90 -14.26
C LEU A 772 24.69 22.26 -12.90
N PHE A 773 23.96 21.24 -12.41
CA PHE A 773 24.20 20.64 -11.08
C PHE A 773 24.75 19.19 -11.10
N GLY A 774 24.73 18.47 -12.22
CA GLY A 774 25.39 17.16 -12.36
C GLY A 774 26.93 17.21 -12.41
N SER A 775 27.53 18.39 -12.23
CA SER A 775 28.95 18.66 -12.42
C SER A 775 29.85 18.17 -11.28
N THR A 776 29.35 18.09 -10.04
CA THR A 776 30.18 17.74 -8.87
C THR A 776 30.44 16.23 -8.79
N LEU A 777 29.40 15.39 -8.85
CA LEU A 777 29.57 13.93 -8.85
C LEU A 777 30.37 13.45 -10.07
N ASP A 778 30.07 13.98 -11.26
CA ASP A 778 30.83 13.69 -12.47
C ASP A 778 32.33 14.04 -12.32
N ALA A 779 32.63 15.19 -11.71
CA ALA A 779 34.01 15.61 -11.50
C ALA A 779 34.70 14.79 -10.42
N LEU A 780 33.99 14.38 -9.35
CA LEU A 780 34.52 13.51 -8.30
C LEU A 780 34.83 12.12 -8.86
N LEU A 781 33.90 11.51 -9.61
CA LEU A 781 34.15 10.21 -10.26
C LEU A 781 35.34 10.26 -11.22
N ARG A 782 35.57 11.39 -11.90
CA ARG A 782 36.72 11.54 -12.81
C ARG A 782 38.05 11.77 -12.10
N ARG A 783 38.06 12.49 -10.98
CA ARG A 783 39.28 13.00 -10.32
C ARG A 783 39.64 12.28 -9.03
N SER A 784 38.71 11.53 -8.45
CA SER A 784 38.98 10.72 -7.26
C SER A 784 39.69 9.44 -7.64
N ASP A 785 40.77 9.16 -6.93
CA ASP A 785 41.53 7.91 -6.89
C ASP A 785 41.07 6.97 -5.76
N LEU A 786 40.06 7.38 -4.98
CA LEU A 786 39.47 6.59 -3.90
C LEU A 786 38.10 6.01 -4.29
N PRO A 787 37.67 4.89 -3.66
CA PRO A 787 36.30 4.40 -3.77
C PRO A 787 35.26 5.47 -3.48
N VAL A 788 34.21 5.50 -4.29
CA VAL A 788 33.11 6.46 -4.16
C VAL A 788 31.80 5.73 -3.99
N LEU A 789 31.23 5.82 -2.79
CA LEU A 789 29.93 5.27 -2.43
C LEU A 789 28.83 6.30 -2.70
N ILE A 790 27.91 5.96 -3.60
CA ILE A 790 26.85 6.85 -4.11
C ILE A 790 25.50 6.37 -3.58
N CYS A 791 24.74 7.27 -2.96
CA CYS A 791 23.45 6.98 -2.32
C CYS A 791 22.27 7.68 -3.03
N HIS A 792 21.09 7.03 -3.09
CA HIS A 792 19.88 7.52 -3.76
C HIS A 792 18.74 7.86 -2.80
#